data_AF-A0A6G0TXB1-F1
#
_entry.id   AF-A0A6G0TXB1-F1
#
_cell.length_a   1.000
_cell.length_b   1.000
_cell.length_c   1.000
_cell.angle_alpha   90.00
_cell.angle_beta   90.00
_cell.angle_gamma   90.00
#
_symmetry.space_group_name_H-M   'P 1'
#
loop_
_entity.id
_entity.type
_entity.pdbx_description
1 polymer ?
#
loop_
_entity_poly.entity_id
_entity_poly.type
_entity_poly.pdbx_seq_one_letter_code
_entity_poly.pdbx_strand_id
1 'polypeptide(L)'
;MDHWPKDVGIRAIHFVIPSLYVDQTELEQYDQVSEGKYTIGLGQKQMGFCTDLEDVNSLCLTAVSQLVENNGINYADIGRLEVGTETIIDKSKSVKTVLMKLFEPSGNFHVEGIDTTNACYGGTAALFNALSWMESSAWDGRLAVVVAADIAIYAKGNARPTGGAGAVAMLIGPNASLVIERGLRGTYMNHAYDFFKPDLTSEYPVVDGKLSIECYLNALDQCYKSYLSKCGDGVNVNLNKFDSFVFHSPYCKLVQKSLARLYLNDFVNSGTKDENYPGLDRYKDVHLPSTFFDRDIEKTFMERSKTIYEDKTKPSLLLASRVGNMYTASVYSGLVSYLVSLPPKDLPGKKIGVFSYGSGLASSMYSIRVVDNDLSSLIGNLKKGIDRLEERIRLTPEQFTEVLEVRQKSLHRAPYVPVSDKNQLFPGTWYLSSIDEMHRRLSTAVRRHFDFKVSFYKILVASYPFISKTLRDAGRTSIPSTSHCCTAQLQKNGTGYDDLNDLLAEPADLEFTIDLLKIEVPGSFEKETWLLDENEKRNTIPELKEAGNEFYHQGKYKEAEEKYMLALGFLEQIMMKLKPREKEWDELNKIKTPLLLNLAQCKLIAKDYYQVIEHCTSILDDDPNNVKALFRRGKANISVWKMNEAREDLKHLSTLDPSMQVSVNRLLCQINEALKIKDDEDRQKLRGKLF
;
A
#
# COMPACT_ATOMS: atom_id res chain seq x y z
N MET A 1 25.75 20.20 -9.34
CA MET A 1 25.15 19.26 -8.35
C MET A 1 23.78 19.81 -8.01
N ASP A 2 22.84 19.70 -8.94
CA ASP A 2 21.49 20.23 -8.76
C ASP A 2 20.72 19.33 -7.77
N HIS A 3 20.74 19.81 -6.52
CA HIS A 3 19.97 19.48 -5.32
C HIS A 3 19.29 18.11 -5.28
N TRP A 4 19.99 17.10 -4.73
CA TRP A 4 19.35 15.90 -4.18
C TRP A 4 18.18 16.28 -3.24
N PRO A 5 17.09 15.50 -3.22
CA PRO A 5 15.96 15.75 -2.33
C PRO A 5 16.44 15.92 -0.89
N LYS A 6 15.91 16.88 -0.12
CA LYS A 6 16.37 17.09 1.26
C LYS A 6 15.77 16.06 2.21
N ASP A 7 16.54 15.70 3.23
CA ASP A 7 16.08 14.87 4.36
C ASP A 7 15.34 13.58 3.92
N VAL A 8 15.94 12.84 2.98
CA VAL A 8 15.40 11.56 2.53
C VAL A 8 15.44 10.54 3.66
N GLY A 9 14.32 9.87 3.90
CA GLY A 9 14.23 8.83 4.91
C GLY A 9 12.84 8.27 5.07
N ILE A 10 12.54 7.74 6.25
CA ILE A 10 11.26 7.08 6.54
C ILE A 10 10.24 8.13 7.00
N ARG A 11 9.16 8.27 6.23
CA ARG A 11 8.03 9.18 6.49
C ARG A 11 6.93 8.53 7.33
N ALA A 12 6.69 7.24 7.13
CA ALA A 12 5.69 6.48 7.86
C ALA A 12 6.14 5.02 7.99
N ILE A 13 5.69 4.36 9.06
CA ILE A 13 5.95 2.94 9.32
C ILE A 13 4.64 2.29 9.72
N HIS A 14 4.37 1.11 9.16
CA HIS A 14 3.35 0.20 9.66
C HIS A 14 4.00 -1.17 9.88
N PHE A 15 3.56 -1.89 10.91
CA PHE A 15 4.06 -3.22 11.22
C PHE A 15 2.92 -4.19 11.50
N VAL A 16 3.14 -5.45 11.13
CA VAL A 16 2.22 -6.55 11.29
C VAL A 16 2.82 -7.56 12.25
N ILE A 17 2.04 -7.92 13.26
CA ILE A 17 2.32 -9.01 14.18
C ILE A 17 1.24 -10.10 14.00
N PRO A 18 1.58 -11.38 14.14
CA PRO A 18 0.60 -12.46 14.15
C PRO A 18 -0.37 -12.29 15.32
N SER A 19 -1.63 -12.72 15.12
CA SER A 19 -2.63 -12.72 16.19
C SER A 19 -2.45 -13.86 17.20
N LEU A 20 -1.64 -14.86 16.89
CA LEU A 20 -1.37 -15.99 17.76
C LEU A 20 0.04 -15.89 18.38
N TYR A 21 0.18 -16.41 19.60
CA TYR A 21 1.49 -16.62 20.20
C TYR A 21 1.52 -17.83 21.14
N VAL A 22 2.73 -18.34 21.38
CA VAL A 22 3.04 -19.30 22.44
C VAL A 22 3.88 -18.62 23.52
N ASP A 23 3.57 -18.90 24.79
CA ASP A 23 4.33 -18.37 25.92
C ASP A 23 5.64 -19.14 26.11
N GLN A 24 6.75 -18.41 26.28
CA GLN A 24 8.07 -19.04 26.40
C GLN A 24 8.26 -19.81 27.71
N THR A 25 7.58 -19.42 28.79
CA THR A 25 7.60 -20.14 30.07
C THR A 25 6.89 -21.49 29.92
N GLU A 26 5.75 -21.51 29.23
CA GLU A 26 5.03 -22.75 28.93
C GLU A 26 5.84 -23.63 27.97
N LEU A 27 6.51 -23.03 26.99
CA LEU A 27 7.38 -23.75 26.06
C LEU A 27 8.61 -24.35 26.76
N GLU A 28 9.18 -23.66 27.77
CA GLU A 28 10.26 -24.22 28.62
C GLU A 28 9.82 -25.52 29.31
N GLN A 29 8.61 -25.53 29.88
CA GLN A 29 8.04 -26.69 30.54
C GLN A 29 7.77 -27.83 29.55
N TYR A 30 7.17 -27.51 28.40
CA TYR A 30 6.87 -28.47 27.34
C TYR A 30 8.13 -29.14 26.78
N ASP A 31 9.18 -28.35 26.54
CA ASP A 31 10.47 -28.84 26.03
C ASP A 31 11.33 -29.53 27.10
N GLN A 32 10.88 -29.56 28.37
CA GLN A 32 11.58 -30.15 29.51
C GLN A 32 12.98 -29.53 29.72
N VAL A 33 13.07 -28.20 29.58
CA VAL A 33 14.30 -27.46 29.82
C VAL A 33 14.25 -26.73 31.17
N SER A 34 15.42 -26.30 31.65
CA SER A 34 15.50 -25.53 32.90
C SER A 34 14.72 -24.22 32.81
N GLU A 35 14.03 -23.85 33.89
CA GLU A 35 13.40 -22.54 34.06
C GLU A 35 14.38 -21.41 33.71
N GLY A 36 13.93 -20.45 32.92
CA GLY A 36 14.75 -19.32 32.51
C GLY A 36 15.61 -19.58 31.28
N LYS A 37 15.66 -20.79 30.71
CA LYS A 37 16.48 -21.07 29.51
C LYS A 37 16.10 -20.16 28.34
N TYR A 38 14.81 -19.93 28.11
CA TYR A 38 14.28 -19.08 27.05
C TYR A 38 14.02 -17.67 27.56
N THR A 39 13.36 -17.54 28.71
CA THR A 39 12.94 -16.25 29.26
C THR A 39 14.10 -15.37 29.75
N ILE A 40 15.19 -15.96 30.24
CA ILE A 40 16.39 -15.26 30.71
C ILE A 40 17.57 -15.50 29.76
N GLY A 41 17.79 -16.75 29.37
CA GLY A 41 18.90 -17.17 28.52
C GLY A 41 18.80 -16.60 27.12
N LEU A 42 17.61 -16.62 26.51
CA LEU A 42 17.34 -15.94 25.23
C LEU A 42 16.77 -14.53 25.42
N GLY A 43 16.11 -14.28 26.55
CA GLY A 43 15.41 -13.01 26.82
C GLY A 43 14.06 -12.90 26.11
N GLN A 44 13.46 -14.03 25.75
CA GLN A 44 12.21 -14.10 24.99
C GLN A 44 11.03 -14.38 25.92
N LYS A 45 9.91 -13.67 25.76
CA LYS A 45 8.70 -13.87 26.58
C LYS A 45 7.61 -14.60 25.82
N GLN A 46 7.38 -14.20 24.57
CA GLN A 46 6.31 -14.74 23.73
C GLN A 46 6.85 -14.88 22.31
N MET A 47 6.38 -15.90 21.60
CA MET A 47 6.74 -16.13 20.19
C MET A 47 5.47 -16.14 19.35
N GLY A 48 5.34 -15.16 18.46
CA GLY A 48 4.25 -15.07 17.50
C GLY A 48 4.50 -16.00 16.33
N PHE A 49 3.44 -16.61 15.81
CA PHE A 49 3.53 -17.52 14.68
C PHE A 49 2.30 -17.44 13.79
N CYS A 50 2.48 -17.82 12.53
CA CYS A 50 1.44 -17.86 11.52
C CYS A 50 0.83 -19.26 11.42
N THR A 51 -0.47 -19.33 11.14
CA THR A 51 -1.12 -20.59 10.74
C THR A 51 -0.94 -20.84 9.23
N ASP A 52 -1.65 -21.81 8.67
CA ASP A 52 -1.70 -22.02 7.22
C ASP A 52 -2.55 -20.97 6.47
N LEU A 53 -3.20 -20.05 7.20
CA LEU A 53 -3.89 -18.89 6.62
C LEU A 53 -2.94 -17.75 6.26
N GLU A 54 -1.73 -17.71 6.82
CA GLU A 54 -0.79 -16.60 6.64
C GLU A 54 0.50 -17.07 5.96
N ASP A 55 0.88 -16.36 4.90
CA ASP A 55 2.15 -16.54 4.19
C ASP A 55 2.84 -15.18 3.98
N VAL A 56 4.04 -15.18 3.40
CA VAL A 56 4.78 -13.92 3.17
C VAL A 56 3.99 -12.93 2.30
N ASN A 57 3.20 -13.41 1.32
CA ASN A 57 2.38 -12.54 0.49
C ASN A 57 1.30 -11.87 1.33
N SER A 58 0.60 -12.64 2.16
CA SER A 58 -0.50 -12.13 3.00
C SER A 58 0.01 -11.16 4.07
N LEU A 59 1.18 -11.43 4.66
CA LEU A 59 1.87 -10.50 5.56
C LEU A 59 2.23 -9.17 4.86
N CYS A 60 2.78 -9.24 3.65
CA CYS A 60 3.15 -8.05 2.89
C CYS A 60 1.93 -7.26 2.41
N LEU A 61 0.88 -7.94 1.93
CA LEU A 61 -0.39 -7.33 1.52
C LEU A 61 -1.01 -6.57 2.69
N THR A 62 -1.03 -7.19 3.88
CA THR A 62 -1.50 -6.54 5.12
C THR A 62 -0.65 -5.32 5.44
N ALA A 63 0.68 -5.46 5.45
CA ALA A 63 1.56 -4.36 5.84
C ALA A 63 1.41 -3.15 4.91
N VAL A 64 1.35 -3.37 3.60
CA VAL A 64 1.23 -2.29 2.60
C VAL A 64 -0.16 -1.68 2.62
N SER A 65 -1.24 -2.48 2.62
CA SER A 65 -2.59 -1.92 2.60
C SER A 65 -2.86 -1.05 3.83
N GLN A 66 -2.42 -1.51 5.01
CA GLN A 66 -2.57 -0.75 6.25
C GLN A 66 -1.64 0.46 6.31
N LEU A 67 -0.41 0.39 5.78
CA LEU A 67 0.45 1.58 5.67
C LEU A 67 -0.22 2.67 4.83
N VAL A 68 -0.76 2.29 3.67
CA VAL A 68 -1.38 3.21 2.72
C VAL A 68 -2.64 3.85 3.30
N GLU A 69 -3.55 3.03 3.85
CA GLU A 69 -4.81 3.49 4.41
C GLU A 69 -4.61 4.38 5.65
N ASN A 70 -3.75 3.96 6.60
CA ASN A 70 -3.56 4.69 7.86
C ASN A 70 -2.87 6.06 7.69
N ASN A 71 -2.26 6.30 6.54
CA ASN A 71 -1.56 7.54 6.22
C ASN A 71 -2.22 8.30 5.06
N GLY A 72 -3.39 7.89 4.59
CA GLY A 72 -4.14 8.57 3.53
C GLY A 72 -3.36 8.69 2.21
N ILE A 73 -2.54 7.69 1.88
CA ILE A 73 -1.66 7.71 0.70
C ILE A 73 -2.46 7.24 -0.52
N ASN A 74 -2.28 7.88 -1.67
CA ASN A 74 -2.81 7.34 -2.92
C ASN A 74 -1.80 6.35 -3.52
N TYR A 75 -2.24 5.17 -3.95
CA TYR A 75 -1.39 4.21 -4.66
C TYR A 75 -0.75 4.81 -5.93
N ALA A 76 -1.36 5.83 -6.54
CA ALA A 76 -0.78 6.58 -7.66
C ALA A 76 0.50 7.37 -7.31
N ASP A 77 0.68 7.73 -6.03
CA ASP A 77 1.82 8.53 -5.55
C ASP A 77 3.07 7.70 -5.22
N ILE A 78 3.02 6.39 -5.49
CA ILE A 78 4.12 5.46 -5.24
C ILE A 78 4.79 5.11 -6.58
N GLY A 79 6.08 5.42 -6.70
CA GLY A 79 6.89 5.15 -7.90
C GLY A 79 7.84 3.96 -7.75
N ARG A 80 8.07 3.49 -6.52
CA ARG A 80 8.88 2.30 -6.24
C ARG A 80 8.28 1.48 -5.11
N LEU A 81 8.28 0.16 -5.26
CA LEU A 81 7.90 -0.82 -4.24
C LEU A 81 8.90 -1.97 -4.27
N GLU A 82 9.55 -2.24 -3.14
CA GLU A 82 10.55 -3.31 -3.04
C GLU A 82 10.38 -4.13 -1.76
N VAL A 83 10.53 -5.45 -1.87
CA VAL A 83 10.35 -6.40 -0.77
C VAL A 83 11.68 -7.04 -0.40
N GLY A 84 12.05 -6.95 0.87
CA GLY A 84 13.10 -7.76 1.47
C GLY A 84 12.50 -8.95 2.18
N THR A 85 12.87 -10.16 1.78
CA THR A 85 12.41 -11.39 2.46
C THR A 85 13.40 -12.53 2.24
N GLU A 86 13.43 -13.48 3.17
CA GLU A 86 14.07 -14.79 3.02
C GLU A 86 13.07 -15.96 3.10
N THR A 87 11.77 -15.64 3.08
CA THR A 87 10.66 -16.60 3.08
C THR A 87 10.20 -16.83 1.65
N ILE A 88 10.81 -17.80 0.98
CA ILE A 88 10.62 -18.05 -0.45
C ILE A 88 9.51 -19.07 -0.69
N ILE A 89 8.44 -18.64 -1.37
CA ILE A 89 7.32 -19.49 -1.78
C ILE A 89 7.20 -19.69 -3.29
N ASP A 90 7.96 -18.91 -4.08
CA ASP A 90 8.14 -19.08 -5.52
C ASP A 90 9.59 -18.69 -5.86
N LYS A 91 10.24 -19.46 -6.74
CA LYS A 91 11.67 -19.29 -7.08
C LYS A 91 11.92 -18.23 -8.16
N SER A 92 10.86 -17.73 -8.81
CA SER A 92 10.94 -16.78 -9.90
C SER A 92 9.99 -15.59 -9.71
N LYS A 93 8.75 -15.85 -9.30
CA LYS A 93 7.74 -14.81 -9.09
C LYS A 93 7.96 -14.11 -7.74
N SER A 94 8.37 -12.86 -7.81
CA SER A 94 8.53 -11.98 -6.63
C SER A 94 7.21 -11.72 -5.88
N VAL A 95 7.29 -11.59 -4.56
CA VAL A 95 6.25 -11.07 -3.68
C VAL A 95 5.80 -9.68 -4.15
N LYS A 96 6.73 -8.83 -4.59
CA LYS A 96 6.42 -7.51 -5.18
C LYS A 96 5.35 -7.59 -6.27
N THR A 97 5.42 -8.58 -7.16
CA THR A 97 4.40 -8.73 -8.22
C THR A 97 3.03 -9.14 -7.70
N VAL A 98 2.95 -9.78 -6.54
CA VAL A 98 1.67 -10.06 -5.85
C VAL A 98 1.08 -8.78 -5.26
N LEU A 99 1.94 -7.92 -4.69
CA LEU A 99 1.53 -6.64 -4.13
C LEU A 99 0.97 -5.65 -5.16
N MET A 100 1.31 -5.81 -6.44
CA MET A 100 0.71 -5.01 -7.52
C MET A 100 -0.81 -5.13 -7.59
N LYS A 101 -1.42 -6.19 -7.02
CA LYS A 101 -2.88 -6.31 -6.83
C LYS A 101 -3.48 -5.10 -6.10
N LEU A 102 -2.76 -4.53 -5.14
CA LEU A 102 -3.22 -3.35 -4.39
C LEU A 102 -3.24 -2.08 -5.26
N PHE A 103 -2.45 -2.05 -6.33
CA PHE A 103 -2.29 -0.89 -7.22
C PHE A 103 -3.25 -0.93 -8.40
N GLU A 104 -3.76 -2.11 -8.77
CA GLU A 104 -4.69 -2.31 -9.89
C GLU A 104 -5.86 -1.32 -9.90
N PRO A 105 -6.57 -1.05 -8.79
CA PRO A 105 -7.70 -0.11 -8.80
C PRO A 105 -7.32 1.33 -9.14
N SER A 106 -6.07 1.73 -8.85
CA SER A 106 -5.56 3.08 -9.17
C SER A 106 -5.07 3.21 -10.62
N GLY A 107 -4.91 2.08 -11.34
CA GLY A 107 -4.29 2.04 -12.65
C GLY A 107 -2.77 2.31 -12.65
N ASN A 108 -2.13 2.41 -11.48
CA ASN A 108 -0.69 2.67 -11.39
C ASN A 108 0.13 1.38 -11.54
N PHE A 109 0.59 1.10 -12.76
CA PHE A 109 1.49 -0.02 -13.06
C PHE A 109 2.95 0.39 -13.25
N HIS A 110 3.25 1.68 -13.19
CA HIS A 110 4.60 2.23 -13.38
C HIS A 110 5.31 2.32 -12.04
N VAL A 111 5.59 1.16 -11.42
CA VAL A 111 6.20 1.07 -10.08
C VAL A 111 7.45 0.19 -10.15
N GLU A 112 8.63 0.80 -9.96
CA GLU A 112 9.91 0.11 -9.92
C GLU A 112 10.09 -0.79 -8.68
N GLY A 113 11.13 -1.62 -8.68
CA GLY A 113 11.46 -2.53 -7.58
C GLY A 113 10.88 -3.94 -7.75
N ILE A 114 11.48 -4.89 -7.04
CA ILE A 114 11.16 -6.34 -7.04
C ILE A 114 11.43 -6.91 -5.63
N ASP A 115 11.87 -8.16 -5.52
CA ASP A 115 12.33 -8.72 -4.25
C ASP A 115 13.87 -8.67 -4.18
N THR A 116 14.42 -8.54 -2.97
CA THR A 116 15.85 -8.62 -2.69
C THR A 116 16.10 -9.51 -1.47
N THR A 117 17.05 -10.44 -1.57
CA THR A 117 17.24 -11.50 -0.59
C THR A 117 18.71 -11.69 -0.25
N ASN A 118 19.02 -11.58 1.04
CA ASN A 118 20.16 -12.24 1.68
C ASN A 118 19.81 -12.42 3.16
N ALA A 119 19.21 -13.56 3.52
CA ALA A 119 18.75 -13.82 4.89
C ALA A 119 18.01 -12.60 5.48
N CYS A 120 18.26 -12.30 6.76
CA CYS A 120 17.66 -11.19 7.49
C CYS A 120 18.11 -9.78 7.02
N TYR A 121 18.98 -9.67 6.00
CA TYR A 121 19.46 -8.38 5.48
C TYR A 121 18.59 -7.80 4.36
N GLY A 122 17.73 -8.61 3.73
CA GLY A 122 16.95 -8.20 2.54
C GLY A 122 16.18 -6.88 2.72
N GLY A 123 15.55 -6.67 3.88
CA GLY A 123 14.83 -5.43 4.18
C GLY A 123 15.72 -4.18 4.21
N THR A 124 16.99 -4.31 4.62
CA THR A 124 17.98 -3.21 4.59
C THR A 124 18.51 -2.96 3.19
N ALA A 125 18.70 -4.02 2.40
CA ALA A 125 19.01 -3.86 0.97
C ALA A 125 17.89 -3.09 0.25
N ALA A 126 16.63 -3.45 0.48
CA ALA A 126 15.47 -2.76 -0.11
C ALA A 126 15.39 -1.29 0.32
N LEU A 127 15.65 -0.99 1.60
CA LEU A 127 15.76 0.38 2.09
C LEU A 127 16.85 1.16 1.34
N PHE A 128 18.05 0.61 1.24
CA PHE A 128 19.16 1.28 0.56
C PHE A 128 18.90 1.49 -0.94
N ASN A 129 18.23 0.54 -1.60
CA ASN A 129 17.82 0.67 -2.99
C ASN A 129 16.79 1.79 -3.17
N ALA A 130 15.80 1.90 -2.28
CA ALA A 130 14.82 2.98 -2.31
C ALA A 130 15.44 4.37 -2.08
N LEU A 131 16.35 4.49 -1.11
CA LEU A 131 17.09 5.74 -0.87
C LEU A 131 17.92 6.12 -2.11
N SER A 132 18.62 5.16 -2.71
CA SER A 132 19.47 5.40 -3.88
C SER A 132 18.64 5.77 -5.11
N TRP A 133 17.48 5.13 -5.32
CA TRP A 133 16.54 5.49 -6.37
C TRP A 133 16.07 6.94 -6.23
N MET A 134 15.68 7.34 -5.02
CA MET A 134 15.19 8.70 -4.75
C MET A 134 16.26 9.79 -4.94
N GLU A 135 17.52 9.45 -4.69
CA GLU A 135 18.67 10.36 -4.87
C GLU A 135 19.29 10.26 -6.28
N SER A 136 18.70 9.47 -7.17
CA SER A 136 19.16 9.28 -8.55
C SER A 136 18.45 10.19 -9.55
N SER A 137 18.96 10.24 -10.78
CA SER A 137 18.29 10.88 -11.90
C SER A 137 17.02 10.15 -12.37
N ALA A 138 16.76 8.93 -11.89
CA ALA A 138 15.56 8.16 -12.23
C ALA A 138 14.38 8.47 -11.29
N TRP A 139 14.59 9.26 -10.24
CA TRP A 139 13.49 9.66 -9.36
C TRP A 139 12.48 10.53 -10.10
N ASP A 140 11.21 10.17 -9.99
CA ASP A 140 10.10 10.79 -10.70
C ASP A 140 9.22 11.68 -9.78
N GLY A 141 9.71 11.98 -8.58
CA GLY A 141 9.00 12.78 -7.58
C GLY A 141 8.05 11.99 -6.67
N ARG A 142 7.80 10.71 -6.97
CA ARG A 142 6.90 9.85 -6.18
C ARG A 142 7.60 9.21 -4.98
N LEU A 143 6.81 8.65 -4.08
CA LEU A 143 7.29 7.96 -2.88
C LEU A 143 7.76 6.54 -3.20
N ALA A 144 8.57 5.97 -2.31
CA ALA A 144 8.92 4.57 -2.35
C ALA A 144 8.32 3.83 -1.14
N VAL A 145 7.93 2.57 -1.34
CA VAL A 145 7.51 1.67 -0.25
C VAL A 145 8.52 0.53 -0.15
N VAL A 146 9.03 0.32 1.05
CA VAL A 146 9.93 -0.78 1.38
C VAL A 146 9.20 -1.72 2.33
N VAL A 147 9.15 -3.01 2.00
CA VAL A 147 8.52 -4.03 2.84
C VAL A 147 9.58 -5.03 3.28
N ALA A 148 9.67 -5.31 4.57
CA ALA A 148 10.45 -6.40 5.13
C ALA A 148 9.48 -7.38 5.78
N ALA A 149 9.49 -8.65 5.42
CA ALA A 149 8.51 -9.62 5.93
C ALA A 149 9.04 -11.04 5.91
N ASP A 150 8.77 -11.79 6.97
CA ASP A 150 9.22 -13.17 7.08
C ASP A 150 8.40 -14.00 8.07
N ILE A 151 8.48 -15.33 7.87
CA ILE A 151 8.02 -16.35 8.81
C ILE A 151 9.25 -17.18 9.21
N ALA A 152 9.77 -16.93 10.41
CA ALA A 152 10.94 -17.58 10.97
C ALA A 152 10.55 -18.83 11.75
N ILE A 153 10.71 -19.99 11.12
CA ILE A 153 10.39 -21.30 11.70
C ILE A 153 11.58 -22.25 11.68
N TYR A 154 11.64 -23.10 12.70
CA TYR A 154 12.74 -24.04 12.90
C TYR A 154 12.21 -25.43 13.27
N ALA A 155 12.99 -26.44 12.88
CA ALA A 155 12.76 -27.81 13.30
C ALA A 155 12.78 -27.94 14.84
N LYS A 156 12.25 -29.04 15.36
CA LYS A 156 12.27 -29.33 16.80
C LYS A 156 13.70 -29.30 17.32
N GLY A 157 13.96 -28.52 18.37
CA GLY A 157 15.28 -28.35 18.95
C GLY A 157 15.51 -26.94 19.50
N ASN A 158 16.76 -26.66 19.90
CA ASN A 158 17.12 -25.42 20.62
C ASN A 158 16.89 -24.11 19.82
N ALA A 159 16.72 -24.18 18.51
CA ALA A 159 16.45 -23.01 17.67
C ALA A 159 14.95 -22.68 17.54
N ARG A 160 14.05 -23.64 17.81
CA ARG A 160 12.60 -23.41 17.74
C ARG A 160 12.11 -22.23 18.59
N PRO A 161 12.59 -22.02 19.83
CA PRO A 161 12.16 -20.90 20.67
C PRO A 161 12.61 -19.53 20.16
N THR A 162 13.49 -19.46 19.16
CA THR A 162 13.94 -18.20 18.54
C THR A 162 13.19 -17.85 17.27
N GLY A 163 12.10 -18.57 16.95
CA GLY A 163 11.24 -18.27 15.81
C GLY A 163 10.46 -16.97 16.00
N GLY A 164 9.60 -16.69 15.05
CA GLY A 164 8.75 -15.50 15.03
C GLY A 164 8.16 -15.29 13.65
N ALA A 165 7.26 -14.33 13.51
CA ALA A 165 6.77 -13.90 12.21
C ALA A 165 6.32 -12.45 12.27
N GLY A 166 6.33 -11.77 11.13
CA GLY A 166 5.84 -10.40 11.03
C GLY A 166 6.28 -9.71 9.75
N ALA A 167 5.78 -8.48 9.59
CA ALA A 167 6.18 -7.61 8.50
C ALA A 167 6.29 -6.16 8.96
N VAL A 168 7.13 -5.38 8.28
CA VAL A 168 7.22 -3.93 8.43
C VAL A 168 7.22 -3.30 7.05
N ALA A 169 6.27 -2.39 6.80
CA ALA A 169 6.22 -1.55 5.61
C ALA A 169 6.63 -0.12 5.98
N MET A 170 7.54 0.46 5.21
CA MET A 170 8.09 1.79 5.41
C MET A 170 7.85 2.65 4.17
N LEU A 171 7.26 3.83 4.36
CA LEU A 171 7.13 4.83 3.33
C LEU A 171 8.39 5.69 3.31
N ILE A 172 9.09 5.72 2.19
CA ILE A 172 10.33 6.47 1.99
C ILE A 172 10.05 7.70 1.14
N GLY A 173 10.59 8.85 1.55
CA GLY A 173 10.37 10.13 0.89
C GLY A 173 11.31 11.23 1.37
N PRO A 174 11.34 12.38 0.65
CA PRO A 174 11.98 13.60 1.15
C PRO A 174 11.23 14.14 2.36
N ASN A 175 11.89 15.02 3.12
CA ASN A 175 11.33 15.64 4.33
C ASN A 175 10.81 14.58 5.31
N ALA A 176 11.61 13.55 5.58
CA ALA A 176 11.24 12.48 6.50
C ALA A 176 11.38 12.89 7.97
N SER A 177 10.55 12.30 8.84
CA SER A 177 10.75 12.36 10.29
C SER A 177 11.97 11.53 10.74
N LEU A 178 12.29 10.47 10.01
CA LEU A 178 13.41 9.57 10.30
C LEU A 178 14.40 9.64 9.14
N VAL A 179 15.32 10.61 9.20
CA VAL A 179 16.25 10.91 8.11
C VAL A 179 17.44 9.96 8.16
N ILE A 180 17.75 9.31 7.03
CA ILE A 180 18.93 8.45 6.93
C ILE A 180 20.16 9.33 6.67
N GLU A 181 21.19 9.21 7.50
CA GLU A 181 22.39 10.05 7.34
C GLU A 181 23.21 9.64 6.11
N ARG A 182 23.40 10.57 5.19
CA ARG A 182 24.14 10.37 3.94
C ARG A 182 25.61 10.06 4.20
N GLY A 183 26.16 9.14 3.42
CA GLY A 183 27.57 8.74 3.49
C GLY A 183 27.94 7.87 4.69
N LEU A 184 27.09 7.77 5.72
CA LEU A 184 27.36 7.04 6.96
C LEU A 184 26.80 5.60 6.92
N ARG A 185 27.30 4.78 5.99
CA ARG A 185 26.98 3.35 5.88
C ARG A 185 28.25 2.50 6.00
N GLY A 186 28.48 1.85 7.13
CA GLY A 186 29.56 0.88 7.32
C GLY A 186 29.09 -0.52 6.93
N THR A 187 29.52 -1.04 5.79
CA THR A 187 29.06 -2.32 5.24
C THR A 187 30.16 -3.37 5.30
N TYR A 188 29.79 -4.60 5.65
CA TYR A 188 30.66 -5.77 5.60
C TYR A 188 29.88 -6.97 5.03
N MET A 189 30.48 -7.64 4.05
CA MET A 189 29.95 -8.87 3.45
C MET A 189 31.10 -9.87 3.38
N ASN A 190 30.79 -11.14 3.62
CA ASN A 190 31.78 -12.21 3.51
C ASN A 190 31.09 -13.52 3.16
N HIS A 191 31.79 -14.48 2.57
CA HIS A 191 31.25 -15.82 2.37
C HIS A 191 31.31 -16.64 3.67
N ALA A 192 30.17 -17.16 4.12
CA ALA A 192 30.04 -18.00 5.30
C ALA A 192 28.87 -19.01 5.17
N TYR A 193 28.96 -20.12 5.88
CA TYR A 193 27.90 -21.13 6.00
C TYR A 193 27.39 -21.21 7.45
N ASP A 194 27.10 -20.04 8.04
CA ASP A 194 26.65 -19.94 9.42
C ASP A 194 25.15 -20.26 9.60
N PHE A 195 24.33 -19.80 8.66
CA PHE A 195 22.91 -20.15 8.52
C PHE A 195 22.53 -20.04 7.04
N PHE A 196 21.86 -21.06 6.51
CA PHE A 196 21.46 -21.11 5.10
C PHE A 196 20.31 -22.11 4.88
N LYS A 197 19.56 -21.97 3.78
CA LYS A 197 18.42 -22.82 3.42
C LYS A 197 18.71 -23.60 2.12
N PRO A 198 19.53 -24.68 2.17
CA PRO A 198 19.91 -25.42 0.96
C PRO A 198 18.82 -26.38 0.48
N ASP A 199 17.96 -26.84 1.39
CA ASP A 199 16.86 -27.76 1.08
C ASP A 199 15.62 -26.97 0.67
N LEU A 200 15.34 -26.96 -0.64
CA LEU A 200 14.18 -26.25 -1.21
C LEU A 200 12.84 -26.96 -0.92
N THR A 201 12.86 -28.14 -0.31
CA THR A 201 11.66 -28.88 0.08
C THR A 201 11.25 -28.62 1.53
N SER A 202 12.05 -27.87 2.29
CA SER A 202 11.82 -27.56 3.70
C SER A 202 11.89 -26.06 3.94
N GLU A 203 11.05 -25.55 4.86
CA GLU A 203 11.20 -24.17 5.35
C GLU A 203 12.30 -24.05 6.40
N TYR A 204 12.77 -25.18 6.96
CA TYR A 204 13.76 -25.17 8.03
C TYR A 204 15.18 -24.91 7.51
N PRO A 205 15.93 -24.00 8.14
CA PRO A 205 17.31 -23.72 7.78
C PRO A 205 18.28 -24.78 8.33
N VAL A 206 19.45 -24.88 7.68
CA VAL A 206 20.66 -25.47 8.27
C VAL A 206 21.38 -24.36 9.04
N VAL A 207 21.73 -24.63 10.29
CA VAL A 207 22.29 -23.63 11.21
C VAL A 207 23.48 -24.21 11.96
N ASP A 208 24.64 -23.56 11.86
CA ASP A 208 25.74 -23.73 12.81
C ASP A 208 25.64 -22.60 13.84
N GLY A 209 25.03 -22.90 14.99
CA GLY A 209 24.73 -21.89 16.01
C GLY A 209 25.98 -21.22 16.59
N LYS A 210 27.13 -21.91 16.66
CA LYS A 210 28.36 -21.31 17.14
C LYS A 210 28.93 -20.38 16.08
N LEU A 211 29.05 -20.86 14.84
CA LEU A 211 29.55 -20.04 13.73
C LEU A 211 28.67 -18.81 13.48
N SER A 212 27.34 -18.92 13.63
CA SER A 212 26.41 -17.79 13.47
C SER A 212 26.65 -16.66 14.47
N ILE A 213 26.95 -16.98 15.73
CA ILE A 213 27.31 -15.96 16.73
C ILE A 213 28.66 -15.31 16.38
N GLU A 214 29.65 -16.11 15.96
CA GLU A 214 30.97 -15.61 15.55
C GLU A 214 30.85 -14.66 14.35
N CYS A 215 30.13 -15.08 13.30
CA CYS A 215 29.88 -14.31 12.10
C CYS A 215 29.13 -13.01 12.41
N TYR A 216 28.10 -13.05 13.26
CA TYR A 216 27.37 -11.85 13.69
C TYR A 216 28.28 -10.84 14.41
N LEU A 217 29.04 -11.30 15.41
CA LEU A 217 29.90 -10.42 16.21
C LEU A 217 31.07 -9.85 15.39
N ASN A 218 31.67 -10.66 14.50
CA ASN A 218 32.69 -10.16 13.58
C ASN A 218 32.10 -9.13 12.60
N ALA A 219 30.93 -9.41 12.03
CA ALA A 219 30.25 -8.46 11.15
C ALA A 219 29.92 -7.14 11.86
N LEU A 220 29.55 -7.19 13.14
CA LEU A 220 29.36 -6.01 13.98
C LEU A 220 30.65 -5.19 14.13
N ASP A 221 31.77 -5.84 14.46
CA ASP A 221 33.07 -5.18 14.58
C ASP A 221 33.47 -4.49 13.25
N GLN A 222 33.36 -5.19 12.12
CA GLN A 222 33.73 -4.67 10.81
C GLN A 222 32.81 -3.52 10.36
N CYS A 223 31.50 -3.66 10.56
CA CYS A 223 30.54 -2.60 10.23
C CYS A 223 30.76 -1.37 11.10
N TYR A 224 31.01 -1.55 12.41
CA TYR A 224 31.28 -0.43 13.31
C TYR A 224 32.55 0.30 12.92
N LYS A 225 33.66 -0.43 12.72
CA LYS A 225 34.92 0.15 12.22
C LYS A 225 34.74 0.93 10.91
N SER A 226 34.00 0.36 9.95
CA SER A 226 33.70 0.99 8.66
C SER A 226 32.78 2.20 8.78
N TYR A 227 31.85 2.20 9.73
CA TYR A 227 31.00 3.34 10.02
C TYR A 227 31.82 4.48 10.65
N LEU A 228 32.65 4.16 11.64
CA LEU A 228 33.51 5.14 12.33
C LEU A 228 34.47 5.83 11.37
N SER A 229 35.09 5.09 10.44
CA SER A 229 35.99 5.70 9.44
C SER A 229 35.29 6.66 8.47
N LYS A 230 33.96 6.56 8.34
CA LYS A 230 33.14 7.45 7.50
C LYS A 230 32.62 8.68 8.25
N CYS A 231 32.71 8.72 9.57
CA CYS A 231 32.34 9.90 10.37
C CYS A 231 33.31 11.09 10.21
N GLY A 232 34.43 10.92 9.51
CA GLY A 232 35.42 11.96 9.19
C GLY A 232 36.62 11.98 10.14
N ASP A 233 37.78 12.40 9.62
CA ASP A 233 39.03 12.49 10.37
C ASP A 233 38.92 13.55 11.49
N GLY A 234 39.20 13.15 12.73
CA GLY A 234 39.22 14.04 13.91
C GLY A 234 37.97 14.00 14.80
N VAL A 235 36.91 13.26 14.45
CA VAL A 235 35.74 13.06 15.31
C VAL A 235 35.89 11.76 16.09
N ASN A 236 36.12 11.84 17.41
CA ASN A 236 36.08 10.67 18.29
C ASN A 236 34.61 10.23 18.47
N VAL A 237 34.09 9.47 17.52
CA VAL A 237 32.75 8.85 17.56
C VAL A 237 32.83 7.55 18.34
N ASN A 238 31.98 7.44 19.35
CA ASN A 238 31.79 6.25 20.18
C ASN A 238 30.31 6.12 20.55
N LEU A 239 29.96 5.14 21.38
CA LEU A 239 28.58 4.91 21.85
C LEU A 239 27.90 6.14 22.46
N ASN A 240 28.65 7.11 23.00
CA ASN A 240 28.08 8.32 23.61
C ASN A 240 27.51 9.30 22.56
N LYS A 241 27.89 9.16 21.28
CA LYS A 241 27.35 10.00 20.18
C LYS A 241 26.00 9.54 19.65
N PHE A 242 25.46 8.45 20.18
CA PHE A 242 24.16 7.91 19.81
C PHE A 242 23.20 7.98 21.00
N ASP A 243 21.96 8.38 20.74
CA ASP A 243 20.88 8.33 21.72
C ASP A 243 20.32 6.91 21.89
N SER A 244 20.41 6.11 20.83
CA SER A 244 19.96 4.72 20.83
C SER A 244 20.75 3.88 19.83
N PHE A 245 20.81 2.57 20.11
CA PHE A 245 21.21 1.57 19.14
C PHE A 245 20.13 0.52 18.96
N VAL A 246 19.80 0.25 17.71
CA VAL A 246 18.86 -0.78 17.27
C VAL A 246 19.64 -1.83 16.50
N PHE A 247 19.37 -3.10 16.80
CA PHE A 247 20.06 -4.23 16.19
C PHE A 247 19.05 -5.17 15.54
N HIS A 248 19.47 -5.89 14.49
CA HIS A 248 18.84 -7.16 14.15
C HIS A 248 18.83 -8.05 15.39
N SER A 249 17.64 -8.51 15.76
CA SER A 249 17.35 -9.16 17.05
C SER A 249 16.83 -10.60 16.83
N PRO A 250 17.72 -11.59 16.62
CA PRO A 250 17.33 -13.00 16.63
C PRO A 250 16.73 -13.43 17.97
N TYR A 251 17.28 -12.91 19.05
CA TYR A 251 16.79 -13.03 20.42
C TYR A 251 17.44 -11.93 21.28
N CYS A 252 16.76 -11.50 22.33
CA CYS A 252 17.15 -10.32 23.11
C CYS A 252 18.54 -10.42 23.77
N LYS A 253 18.96 -11.62 24.19
CA LYS A 253 20.28 -11.81 24.81
C LYS A 253 21.43 -11.50 23.85
N LEU A 254 21.32 -11.84 22.57
CA LEU A 254 22.36 -11.50 21.59
C LEU A 254 22.51 -9.99 21.46
N VAL A 255 21.40 -9.25 21.45
CA VAL A 255 21.41 -7.78 21.36
C VAL A 255 22.11 -7.14 22.56
N GLN A 256 21.89 -7.66 23.77
CA GLN A 256 22.62 -7.23 24.96
C GLN A 256 24.14 -7.46 24.80
N LYS A 257 24.55 -8.61 24.26
CA LYS A 257 25.95 -8.91 23.96
C LYS A 257 26.51 -8.01 22.86
N SER A 258 25.72 -7.67 21.84
CA SER A 258 26.11 -6.78 20.75
C SER A 258 26.46 -5.38 21.25
N LEU A 259 25.68 -4.81 22.16
CA LEU A 259 26.03 -3.51 22.73
C LEU A 259 27.29 -3.58 23.60
N ALA A 260 27.43 -4.64 24.42
CA ALA A 260 28.66 -4.88 25.17
C ALA A 260 29.88 -5.01 24.25
N ARG A 261 29.69 -5.60 23.06
CA ARG A 261 30.71 -5.70 22.02
C ARG A 261 31.09 -4.34 21.44
N LEU A 262 30.13 -3.45 21.19
CA LEU A 262 30.44 -2.07 20.77
C LEU A 262 31.20 -1.31 21.87
N TYR A 263 30.84 -1.51 23.15
CA TYR A 263 31.56 -0.91 24.27
C TYR A 263 33.01 -1.42 24.36
N LEU A 264 33.24 -2.71 24.07
CA LEU A 264 34.58 -3.27 23.93
C LEU A 264 35.35 -2.66 22.74
N ASN A 265 34.70 -2.48 21.59
CA ASN A 265 35.33 -1.81 20.44
C ASN A 265 35.76 -0.39 20.80
N ASP A 266 34.90 0.39 21.46
CA ASP A 266 35.24 1.76 21.88
C ASP A 266 36.45 1.76 22.83
N PHE A 267 36.49 0.85 23.81
CA PHE A 267 37.61 0.70 24.74
C PHE A 267 38.93 0.33 24.04
N VAL A 268 38.90 -0.61 23.08
CA VAL A 268 40.10 -0.99 22.32
C VAL A 268 40.55 0.17 21.42
N ASN A 269 39.62 0.94 20.87
CA ASN A 269 39.92 2.07 20.00
C ASN A 269 40.37 3.34 20.76
N SER A 270 40.02 3.50 22.04
CA SER A 270 40.37 4.70 22.83
C SER A 270 41.85 4.79 23.22
N GLY A 271 42.59 3.68 23.18
CA GLY A 271 44.00 3.62 23.58
C GLY A 271 44.23 3.68 25.11
N THR A 272 45.50 3.76 25.52
CA THR A 272 46.00 3.44 26.88
C THR A 272 45.76 4.49 27.98
N LYS A 273 45.06 5.60 27.71
CA LYS A 273 44.88 6.71 28.68
C LYS A 273 43.46 7.26 28.74
N ASP A 274 42.45 6.44 28.46
CA ASP A 274 41.07 6.90 28.58
C ASP A 274 40.54 6.66 30.01
N GLU A 275 40.44 7.74 30.81
CA GLU A 275 39.87 7.74 32.16
C GLU A 275 38.42 7.24 32.20
N ASN A 276 37.76 7.14 31.03
CA ASN A 276 36.39 6.63 30.90
C ASN A 276 36.25 5.11 31.13
N TYR A 277 37.34 4.34 31.21
CA TYR A 277 37.32 2.87 31.33
C TYR A 277 38.10 2.33 32.54
N PRO A 278 37.78 2.75 33.78
CA PRO A 278 38.57 2.40 34.96
C PRO A 278 38.56 0.89 35.26
N GLY A 279 39.75 0.31 35.44
CA GLY A 279 39.94 -1.09 35.83
C GLY A 279 39.76 -2.10 34.68
N LEU A 280 39.85 -1.65 33.42
CA LEU A 280 39.83 -2.52 32.23
C LEU A 280 41.23 -2.72 31.62
N ASP A 281 42.29 -2.26 32.26
CA ASP A 281 43.68 -2.26 31.75
C ASP A 281 44.16 -3.64 31.26
N ARG A 282 43.70 -4.72 31.92
CA ARG A 282 44.06 -6.11 31.54
C ARG A 282 43.56 -6.52 30.14
N TYR A 283 42.62 -5.77 29.56
CA TYR A 283 42.02 -6.07 28.27
C TYR A 283 42.49 -5.14 27.14
N LYS A 284 43.42 -4.21 27.40
CA LYS A 284 43.78 -3.15 26.45
C LYS A 284 44.30 -3.65 25.09
N ASP A 285 45.05 -4.77 25.10
CA ASP A 285 45.73 -5.33 23.92
C ASP A 285 44.98 -6.56 23.36
N VAL A 286 43.70 -6.74 23.72
CA VAL A 286 42.95 -7.91 23.25
C VAL A 286 42.73 -7.83 21.74
N HIS A 287 43.02 -8.94 21.06
CA HIS A 287 42.68 -9.09 19.66
C HIS A 287 41.19 -9.44 19.54
N LEU A 288 40.37 -8.49 19.06
CA LEU A 288 38.90 -8.62 19.00
C LEU A 288 38.44 -10.00 18.47
N PRO A 289 38.93 -10.55 17.34
CA PRO A 289 38.51 -11.86 16.86
C PRO A 289 38.74 -13.04 17.82
N SER A 290 39.72 -12.97 18.73
CA SER A 290 39.97 -14.07 19.68
C SER A 290 39.05 -14.05 20.90
N THR A 291 38.12 -13.09 20.99
CA THR A 291 37.34 -12.84 22.21
C THR A 291 35.84 -13.16 22.07
N PHE A 292 35.38 -13.64 20.89
CA PHE A 292 33.95 -13.87 20.62
C PHE A 292 33.26 -14.83 21.60
N PHE A 293 34.02 -15.77 22.17
CA PHE A 293 33.51 -16.76 23.14
C PHE A 293 34.24 -16.70 24.49
N ASP A 294 34.99 -15.63 24.74
CA ASP A 294 35.64 -15.41 26.02
C ASP A 294 34.58 -14.96 27.05
N ARG A 295 34.27 -15.85 28.00
CA ARG A 295 33.23 -15.63 29.01
C ARG A 295 33.59 -14.52 30.00
N ASP A 296 34.86 -14.32 30.29
CA ASP A 296 35.31 -13.30 31.23
C ASP A 296 35.19 -11.91 30.61
N ILE A 297 35.56 -11.79 29.32
CA ILE A 297 35.34 -10.56 28.55
C ILE A 297 33.85 -10.31 28.37
N GLU A 298 33.07 -11.31 27.93
CA GLU A 298 31.62 -11.15 27.76
C GLU A 298 30.96 -10.66 29.05
N LYS A 299 31.20 -11.34 30.18
CA LYS A 299 30.61 -10.97 31.47
C LYS A 299 31.04 -9.58 31.91
N THR A 300 32.34 -9.28 31.81
CA THR A 300 32.88 -7.97 32.23
C THR A 300 32.26 -6.84 31.43
N PHE A 301 32.26 -6.94 30.10
CA PHE A 301 31.77 -5.86 29.24
C PHE A 301 30.25 -5.74 29.28
N MET A 302 29.50 -6.84 29.46
CA MET A 302 28.06 -6.77 29.71
C MET A 302 27.71 -6.07 31.03
N GLU A 303 28.50 -6.29 32.08
CA GLU A 303 28.32 -5.62 33.37
C GLU A 303 28.65 -4.13 33.27
N ARG A 304 29.78 -3.78 32.63
CA ARG A 304 30.21 -2.39 32.44
C ARG A 304 29.28 -1.60 31.53
N SER A 305 28.71 -2.21 30.49
CA SER A 305 27.80 -1.56 29.57
C SER A 305 26.33 -1.62 30.01
N LYS A 306 26.02 -2.11 31.23
CA LYS A 306 24.64 -2.39 31.67
C LYS A 306 23.74 -1.14 31.62
N THR A 307 24.18 -0.02 32.18
CA THR A 307 23.39 1.23 32.17
C THR A 307 23.21 1.75 30.74
N ILE A 308 24.28 1.71 29.93
CA ILE A 308 24.21 2.09 28.50
C ILE A 308 23.19 1.20 27.75
N TYR A 309 23.16 -0.09 28.06
CA TYR A 309 22.16 -1.01 27.50
C TYR A 309 20.74 -0.69 27.91
N GLU A 310 20.52 -0.45 29.21
CA GLU A 310 19.21 -0.11 29.75
C GLU A 310 18.65 1.18 29.13
N ASP A 311 19.50 2.17 28.87
CA ASP A 311 19.11 3.47 28.33
C ASP A 311 18.99 3.46 26.79
N LYS A 312 20.00 2.93 26.10
CA LYS A 312 20.14 3.13 24.64
C LYS A 312 19.59 1.99 23.79
N THR A 313 19.46 0.78 24.34
CA THR A 313 19.16 -0.43 23.53
C THR A 313 17.94 -1.19 24.02
N LYS A 314 17.79 -1.43 25.32
CA LYS A 314 16.66 -2.16 25.90
C LYS A 314 15.28 -1.65 25.46
N PRO A 315 15.05 -0.33 25.27
CA PRO A 315 13.76 0.16 24.78
C PRO A 315 13.40 -0.33 23.36
N SER A 316 14.39 -0.74 22.55
CA SER A 316 14.17 -1.33 21.23
C SER A 316 13.70 -2.79 21.25
N LEU A 317 13.63 -3.46 22.41
CA LEU A 317 13.42 -4.91 22.48
C LEU A 317 11.99 -5.35 22.77
N LEU A 318 11.03 -4.42 22.83
CA LEU A 318 9.63 -4.73 23.14
C LEU A 318 9.06 -5.80 22.18
N LEU A 319 9.08 -5.52 20.86
CA LEU A 319 8.54 -6.45 19.87
C LEU A 319 9.37 -7.74 19.75
N ALA A 320 10.71 -7.64 19.80
CA ALA A 320 11.58 -8.83 19.75
C ALA A 320 11.28 -9.82 20.90
N SER A 321 11.06 -9.31 22.11
CA SER A 321 10.75 -10.15 23.28
C SER A 321 9.34 -10.74 23.27
N ARG A 322 8.37 -10.08 22.61
CA ARG A 322 6.96 -10.50 22.62
C ARG A 322 6.49 -11.18 21.34
N VAL A 323 7.23 -11.08 20.25
CA VAL A 323 6.84 -11.66 18.96
C VAL A 323 7.90 -12.62 18.43
N GLY A 324 9.17 -12.46 18.82
CA GLY A 324 10.24 -13.30 18.33
C GLY A 324 11.00 -12.72 17.15
N ASN A 325 11.78 -13.58 16.49
CA ASN A 325 12.60 -13.17 15.35
C ASN A 325 11.72 -13.01 14.11
N MET A 326 11.65 -11.79 13.57
CA MET A 326 10.94 -11.51 12.32
C MET A 326 11.89 -11.42 11.11
N TYR A 327 13.07 -12.05 11.18
CA TYR A 327 14.14 -11.99 10.17
C TYR A 327 14.37 -10.58 9.61
N THR A 328 14.03 -10.32 8.34
CA THR A 328 14.28 -9.03 7.69
C THR A 328 13.58 -7.87 8.38
N ALA A 329 12.42 -8.10 8.99
CA ALA A 329 11.66 -7.10 9.73
C ALA A 329 12.20 -6.85 11.15
N SER A 330 13.07 -7.71 11.68
CA SER A 330 13.50 -7.69 13.08
C SER A 330 14.23 -6.39 13.49
N VAL A 331 15.11 -5.85 12.64
CA VAL A 331 15.78 -4.57 12.95
C VAL A 331 14.78 -3.40 12.95
N TYR A 332 13.76 -3.45 12.09
CA TYR A 332 12.76 -2.40 11.97
C TYR A 332 11.67 -2.48 13.04
N SER A 333 11.35 -3.68 13.53
CA SER A 333 10.52 -3.83 14.74
C SER A 333 11.25 -3.32 15.98
N GLY A 334 12.59 -3.42 16.00
CA GLY A 334 13.42 -2.76 16.99
C GLY A 334 13.34 -1.23 16.92
N LEU A 335 13.36 -0.66 15.71
CA LEU A 335 13.17 0.77 15.49
C LEU A 335 11.78 1.23 15.96
N VAL A 336 10.72 0.49 15.60
CA VAL A 336 9.35 0.76 16.08
C VAL A 336 9.29 0.75 17.60
N SER A 337 9.86 -0.28 18.24
CA SER A 337 9.87 -0.42 19.71
C SER A 337 10.56 0.76 20.40
N TYR A 338 11.69 1.22 19.85
CA TYR A 338 12.38 2.40 20.38
C TYR A 338 11.53 3.67 20.23
N LEU A 339 10.96 3.90 19.05
CA LEU A 339 10.16 5.09 18.76
C LEU A 339 8.95 5.23 19.69
N VAL A 340 8.25 4.13 19.99
CA VAL A 340 7.08 4.16 20.90
C VAL A 340 7.46 4.25 22.37
N SER A 341 8.71 3.95 22.72
CA SER A 341 9.20 3.96 24.11
C SER A 341 9.36 5.37 24.68
N LEU A 342 9.42 6.39 23.83
CA LEU A 342 9.59 7.78 24.20
C LEU A 342 8.37 8.63 23.79
N PRO A 343 8.05 9.70 24.53
CA PRO A 343 7.11 10.71 24.06
C PRO A 343 7.58 11.35 22.74
N PRO A 344 6.67 11.67 21.79
CA PRO A 344 7.04 12.29 20.52
C PRO A 344 7.88 13.57 20.66
N LYS A 345 7.65 14.37 21.70
CA LYS A 345 8.40 15.60 21.98
C LYS A 345 9.87 15.39 22.36
N ASP A 346 10.22 14.18 22.83
CA ASP A 346 11.57 13.88 23.31
C ASP A 346 12.43 13.21 22.22
N LEU A 347 11.85 12.91 21.06
CA LEU A 347 12.51 12.25 19.95
C LEU A 347 13.29 13.19 19.00
N PRO A 348 12.85 14.42 18.69
CA PRO A 348 13.54 15.29 17.76
C PRO A 348 15.01 15.54 18.16
N GLY A 349 15.90 15.50 17.16
CA GLY A 349 17.35 15.66 17.35
C GLY A 349 18.08 14.37 17.75
N LYS A 350 17.38 13.30 18.12
CA LYS A 350 18.02 12.05 18.50
C LYS A 350 18.71 11.35 17.33
N LYS A 351 19.86 10.75 17.60
CA LYS A 351 20.63 9.93 16.66
C LYS A 351 20.53 8.45 17.04
N ILE A 352 19.99 7.64 16.12
CA ILE A 352 19.78 6.20 16.30
C ILE A 352 20.81 5.46 15.44
N GLY A 353 21.68 4.67 16.05
CA GLY A 353 22.53 3.72 15.35
C GLY A 353 21.73 2.46 15.00
N VAL A 354 21.91 1.94 13.79
CA VAL A 354 21.18 0.75 13.31
C VAL A 354 22.18 -0.26 12.78
N PHE A 355 22.15 -1.49 13.30
CA PHE A 355 22.93 -2.62 12.79
C PHE A 355 22.01 -3.70 12.21
N SER A 356 22.07 -3.90 10.90
CA SER A 356 21.37 -4.98 10.21
C SER A 356 22.35 -6.07 9.79
N TYR A 357 21.96 -7.32 10.02
CA TYR A 357 22.74 -8.51 9.74
C TYR A 357 21.85 -9.54 9.04
N GLY A 358 22.40 -10.27 8.08
CA GLY A 358 21.85 -11.50 7.54
C GLY A 358 22.98 -12.48 7.27
N SER A 359 22.79 -13.73 7.68
CA SER A 359 23.74 -14.83 7.49
C SER A 359 24.10 -15.09 6.02
N GLY A 360 25.23 -15.77 5.80
CA GLY A 360 25.78 -16.05 4.47
C GLY A 360 27.07 -15.31 4.07
N LEU A 361 27.43 -14.09 4.51
CA LEU A 361 26.72 -13.07 5.27
C LEU A 361 26.80 -11.70 4.59
N ALA A 362 25.78 -10.88 4.84
CA ALA A 362 25.71 -9.47 4.49
C ALA A 362 25.27 -8.64 5.70
N SER A 363 25.92 -7.50 5.92
CA SER A 363 25.64 -6.66 7.08
C SER A 363 25.93 -5.19 6.82
N SER A 364 25.24 -4.31 7.53
CA SER A 364 25.53 -2.87 7.51
C SER A 364 25.15 -2.20 8.81
N MET A 365 26.01 -1.28 9.24
CA MET A 365 25.70 -0.26 10.22
C MET A 365 25.44 1.07 9.55
N TYR A 366 24.37 1.75 9.94
CA TYR A 366 24.03 3.09 9.48
C TYR A 366 23.35 3.86 10.61
N SER A 367 22.97 5.12 10.36
CA SER A 367 22.34 5.95 11.38
C SER A 367 21.14 6.73 10.86
N ILE A 368 20.21 6.97 11.76
CA ILE A 368 18.98 7.73 11.55
C ILE A 368 19.01 8.95 12.48
N ARG A 369 18.77 10.12 11.92
CA ARG A 369 18.51 11.35 12.68
C ARG A 369 17.02 11.63 12.72
N VAL A 370 16.48 11.83 13.90
CA VAL A 370 15.06 12.13 14.08
C VAL A 370 14.82 13.63 13.93
N VAL A 371 13.83 13.99 13.13
CA VAL A 371 13.38 15.37 12.86
C VAL A 371 11.90 15.46 13.17
N ASP A 372 11.46 16.59 13.72
CA ASP A 372 10.04 16.82 13.94
C ASP A 372 9.35 17.20 12.63
N ASN A 373 8.85 16.22 11.88
CA ASN A 373 8.03 16.45 10.70
C ASN A 373 6.84 15.48 10.67
N ASP A 374 5.79 15.84 11.41
CA ASP A 374 4.62 15.00 11.69
C ASP A 374 4.93 13.72 12.49
N LEU A 375 5.89 13.83 13.42
CA LEU A 375 6.31 12.70 14.24
C LEU A 375 5.18 12.21 15.15
N SER A 376 4.30 13.10 15.60
CA SER A 376 3.17 12.75 16.48
C SER A 376 2.18 11.79 15.80
N SER A 377 1.87 11.99 14.50
CA SER A 377 1.04 11.08 13.72
C SER A 377 1.70 9.71 13.56
N LEU A 378 2.98 9.70 13.17
CA LEU A 378 3.78 8.48 13.04
C LEU A 378 3.76 7.66 14.34
N ILE A 379 4.09 8.28 15.47
CA ILE A 379 4.11 7.59 16.78
C ILE A 379 2.71 7.16 17.21
N GLY A 380 1.68 7.98 16.97
CA GLY A 380 0.30 7.64 17.29
C GLY A 380 -0.18 6.38 16.56
N ASN A 381 0.13 6.25 15.27
CA ASN A 381 -0.18 5.06 14.48
C ASN A 381 0.59 3.83 14.95
N LEU A 382 1.87 3.98 15.32
CA LEU A 382 2.64 2.87 15.88
C LEU A 382 2.10 2.39 17.22
N LYS A 383 1.70 3.30 18.12
CA LYS A 383 1.13 2.94 19.43
C LYS A 383 -0.14 2.09 19.30
N LYS A 384 -1.05 2.44 18.38
CA LYS A 384 -2.23 1.61 18.08
C LYS A 384 -1.86 0.18 17.67
N GLY A 385 -0.77 0.03 16.90
CA GLY A 385 -0.25 -1.30 16.54
C GLY A 385 0.36 -2.05 17.72
N ILE A 386 0.96 -1.34 18.68
CA ILE A 386 1.54 -1.94 19.89
C ILE A 386 0.46 -2.45 20.83
N ASP A 387 -0.66 -1.73 20.96
CA ASP A 387 -1.80 -2.14 21.79
C ASP A 387 -2.35 -3.51 21.37
N ARG A 388 -2.26 -3.86 20.08
CA ARG A 388 -2.66 -5.17 19.53
C ARG A 388 -1.85 -6.35 20.10
N LEU A 389 -0.70 -6.12 20.75
CA LEU A 389 0.02 -7.18 21.43
C LEU A 389 -0.82 -7.84 22.54
N GLU A 390 -1.71 -7.08 23.17
CA GLU A 390 -2.61 -7.57 24.23
C GLU A 390 -3.86 -8.26 23.70
N GLU A 391 -4.22 -8.01 22.45
CA GLU A 391 -5.35 -8.65 21.76
C GLU A 391 -5.01 -10.03 21.20
N ARG A 392 -3.72 -10.42 21.23
CA ARG A 392 -3.29 -11.71 20.69
C ARG A 392 -3.80 -12.87 21.51
N ILE A 393 -4.06 -13.97 20.82
CA ILE A 393 -4.55 -15.22 21.39
C ILE A 393 -3.34 -16.10 21.76
N ARG A 394 -3.28 -16.50 23.03
CA ARG A 394 -2.29 -17.47 23.52
C ARG A 394 -2.75 -18.88 23.14
N LEU A 395 -1.88 -19.66 22.51
CA LEU A 395 -2.06 -21.11 22.31
C LEU A 395 -1.07 -21.89 23.18
N THR A 396 -1.46 -23.12 23.56
CA THR A 396 -0.56 -24.01 24.31
C THR A 396 0.58 -24.51 23.41
N PRO A 397 1.72 -24.97 23.98
CA PRO A 397 2.80 -25.58 23.20
C PRO A 397 2.39 -26.75 22.31
N GLU A 398 1.39 -27.55 22.72
CA GLU A 398 0.81 -28.63 21.91
C GLU A 398 0.10 -28.07 20.68
N GLN A 399 -0.82 -27.12 20.86
CA GLN A 399 -1.55 -26.48 19.77
C GLN A 399 -0.60 -25.76 18.80
N PHE A 400 0.43 -25.09 19.33
CA PHE A 400 1.50 -24.49 18.52
C PHE A 400 2.22 -25.55 17.67
N THR A 401 2.54 -26.71 18.26
CA THR A 401 3.18 -27.81 17.52
C THR A 401 2.27 -28.37 16.43
N GLU A 402 0.97 -28.53 16.70
CA GLU A 402 -0.03 -28.94 15.71
C GLU A 402 -0.10 -27.97 14.53
N VAL A 403 -0.10 -26.66 14.78
CA VAL A 403 -0.08 -25.63 13.73
C VAL A 403 1.17 -25.76 12.84
N LEU A 404 2.35 -25.99 13.43
CA LEU A 404 3.57 -26.21 12.66
C LEU A 404 3.51 -27.50 11.83
N GLU A 405 2.89 -28.56 12.35
CA GLU A 405 2.69 -29.79 11.58
C GLU A 405 1.75 -29.59 10.38
N VAL A 406 0.66 -28.85 10.55
CA VAL A 406 -0.25 -28.49 9.45
C VAL A 406 0.51 -27.74 8.38
N ARG A 407 1.30 -26.72 8.78
CA ARG A 407 2.14 -25.94 7.85
C ARG A 407 3.14 -26.81 7.09
N GLN A 408 3.85 -27.69 7.79
CA GLN A 408 4.81 -28.60 7.15
C GLN A 408 4.12 -29.53 6.15
N LYS A 409 2.92 -30.03 6.47
CA LYS A 409 2.13 -30.90 5.59
C LYS A 409 1.56 -30.16 4.38
N SER A 410 1.31 -28.85 4.48
CA SER A 410 0.70 -28.05 3.41
C SER A 410 1.68 -27.32 2.49
N LEU A 411 2.95 -27.17 2.88
CA LEU A 411 3.97 -26.36 2.19
C LEU A 411 4.03 -26.53 0.65
N HIS A 412 3.94 -27.77 0.16
CA HIS A 412 4.02 -28.11 -1.27
C HIS A 412 2.72 -28.69 -1.84
N ARG A 413 1.59 -28.48 -1.16
CA ARG A 413 0.30 -29.02 -1.60
C ARG A 413 -0.38 -28.08 -2.61
N ALA A 414 -0.85 -28.68 -3.70
CA ALA A 414 -1.72 -28.08 -4.70
C ALA A 414 -2.61 -29.18 -5.28
N PRO A 415 -3.95 -28.99 -5.36
CA PRO A 415 -4.71 -27.89 -4.78
C PRO A 415 -4.73 -27.95 -3.24
N TYR A 416 -4.94 -26.81 -2.58
CA TYR A 416 -5.02 -26.70 -1.12
C TYR A 416 -5.98 -25.58 -0.70
N VAL A 417 -6.74 -25.83 0.36
CA VAL A 417 -7.54 -24.81 1.06
C VAL A 417 -7.09 -24.81 2.52
N PRO A 418 -6.64 -23.67 3.08
CA PRO A 418 -6.25 -23.59 4.48
C PRO A 418 -7.36 -24.02 5.42
N VAL A 419 -6.99 -24.71 6.49
CA VAL A 419 -7.91 -25.36 7.43
C VAL A 419 -8.05 -24.64 8.77
N SER A 420 -7.15 -23.68 9.07
CA SER A 420 -7.21 -22.94 10.33
C SER A 420 -8.40 -21.98 10.40
N ASP A 421 -8.78 -21.61 11.62
CA ASP A 421 -9.92 -20.71 11.86
C ASP A 421 -9.57 -19.25 11.55
N LYS A 422 -10.21 -18.71 10.52
CA LYS A 422 -10.06 -17.30 10.10
C LYS A 422 -10.48 -16.29 11.16
N ASN A 423 -11.34 -16.67 12.11
CA ASN A 423 -11.81 -15.75 13.16
C ASN A 423 -10.71 -15.42 14.18
N GLN A 424 -9.59 -16.15 14.16
CA GLN A 424 -8.42 -15.88 14.99
C GLN A 424 -7.58 -14.71 14.44
N LEU A 425 -7.78 -14.32 13.18
CA LEU A 425 -7.03 -13.24 12.56
C LEU A 425 -7.56 -11.87 13.00
N PHE A 426 -6.66 -10.90 13.06
CA PHE A 426 -7.07 -9.52 13.30
C PHE A 426 -7.90 -8.94 12.13
N PRO A 427 -8.80 -7.98 12.40
CA PRO A 427 -9.51 -7.27 11.35
C PRO A 427 -8.57 -6.57 10.35
N GLY A 428 -8.86 -6.69 9.05
CA GLY A 428 -8.03 -6.12 7.99
C GLY A 428 -6.75 -6.90 7.67
N THR A 429 -6.54 -8.09 8.26
CA THR A 429 -5.43 -8.99 7.88
C THR A 429 -5.74 -9.68 6.55
N TRP A 430 -4.81 -9.66 5.60
CA TRP A 430 -4.87 -10.52 4.42
C TRP A 430 -4.49 -11.95 4.78
N TYR A 431 -5.20 -12.92 4.20
CA TYR A 431 -4.98 -14.34 4.40
C TYR A 431 -5.06 -15.10 3.07
N LEU A 432 -4.40 -16.26 3.02
CA LEU A 432 -4.47 -17.23 1.94
C LEU A 432 -5.85 -17.93 1.96
N SER A 433 -6.63 -17.78 0.90
CA SER A 433 -7.93 -18.45 0.79
C SER A 433 -7.84 -19.81 0.10
N SER A 434 -6.96 -19.94 -0.89
CA SER A 434 -6.76 -21.19 -1.64
C SER A 434 -5.47 -21.19 -2.46
N ILE A 435 -5.02 -22.38 -2.80
CA ILE A 435 -4.00 -22.70 -3.79
C ILE A 435 -4.64 -23.66 -4.79
N ASP A 436 -4.61 -23.34 -6.09
CA ASP A 436 -5.16 -24.24 -7.10
C ASP A 436 -4.14 -25.29 -7.60
N GLU A 437 -4.56 -26.15 -8.53
CA GLU A 437 -3.73 -27.23 -9.10
C GLU A 437 -2.45 -26.72 -9.78
N MET A 438 -2.44 -25.45 -10.23
CA MET A 438 -1.29 -24.80 -10.86
C MET A 438 -0.44 -24.01 -9.86
N HIS A 439 -0.65 -24.22 -8.56
CA HIS A 439 0.03 -23.51 -7.46
C HIS A 439 -0.26 -21.99 -7.43
N ARG A 440 -1.32 -21.52 -8.10
CA ARG A 440 -1.72 -20.12 -8.05
C ARG A 440 -2.40 -19.86 -6.71
N ARG A 441 -1.87 -18.89 -5.96
CA ARG A 441 -2.36 -18.52 -4.63
C ARG A 441 -3.38 -17.39 -4.72
N LEU A 442 -4.53 -17.57 -4.09
CA LEU A 442 -5.54 -16.53 -3.93
C LEU A 442 -5.49 -16.00 -2.49
N SER A 443 -5.32 -14.69 -2.33
CA SER A 443 -5.36 -14.01 -1.02
C SER A 443 -6.52 -13.03 -0.95
N THR A 444 -7.16 -12.99 0.22
CA THR A 444 -8.33 -12.15 0.55
C THR A 444 -8.11 -11.45 1.88
N ALA A 445 -8.71 -10.28 2.10
CA ALA A 445 -8.64 -9.57 3.38
C ALA A 445 -9.76 -10.03 4.34
N VAL A 446 -9.43 -10.22 5.61
CA VAL A 446 -10.40 -10.26 6.72
C VAL A 446 -11.10 -8.91 6.72
N ARG A 447 -12.42 -8.93 6.56
CA ARG A 447 -13.24 -7.74 6.45
C ARG A 447 -13.15 -6.92 7.75
N ARG A 448 -13.07 -5.59 7.64
CA ARG A 448 -13.02 -4.67 8.78
C ARG A 448 -14.41 -4.32 9.35
N HIS A 449 -15.48 -4.77 8.71
CA HIS A 449 -16.85 -4.37 9.03
C HIS A 449 -17.66 -5.53 9.59
N PHE A 450 -18.60 -5.20 10.46
CA PHE A 450 -19.56 -6.14 11.04
C PHE A 450 -20.41 -6.74 9.93
N ASP A 451 -20.24 -8.03 9.69
CA ASP A 451 -21.14 -8.79 8.83
C ASP A 451 -22.39 -9.12 9.64
N PHE A 452 -23.53 -8.58 9.22
CA PHE A 452 -24.82 -9.07 9.72
C PHE A 452 -25.27 -10.18 8.80
N LYS A 453 -25.28 -11.41 9.32
CA LYS A 453 -25.99 -12.51 8.68
C LYS A 453 -27.46 -12.38 9.01
N VAL A 454 -28.27 -12.17 7.99
CA VAL A 454 -29.73 -12.11 8.14
C VAL A 454 -30.33 -13.21 7.29
N SER A 455 -30.96 -14.17 7.97
CA SER A 455 -31.73 -15.23 7.32
C SER A 455 -33.13 -14.72 7.02
N PHE A 456 -33.55 -14.83 5.77
CA PHE A 456 -34.90 -14.55 5.34
C PHE A 456 -35.60 -15.85 4.94
N TYR A 457 -36.81 -16.03 5.47
CA TYR A 457 -37.66 -17.15 5.08
C TYR A 457 -37.97 -17.09 3.58
N LYS A 458 -38.01 -18.25 2.93
CA LYS A 458 -38.27 -18.42 1.49
C LYS A 458 -39.47 -17.65 0.96
N ILE A 459 -40.50 -17.42 1.80
CA ILE A 459 -41.68 -16.64 1.44
C ILE A 459 -41.39 -15.15 1.19
N LEU A 460 -40.40 -14.58 1.87
CA LEU A 460 -40.01 -13.17 1.74
C LEU A 460 -39.04 -12.92 0.58
N VAL A 461 -38.45 -14.00 0.04
CA VAL A 461 -37.38 -13.93 -0.97
C VAL A 461 -37.73 -14.67 -2.26
N ALA A 462 -39.02 -14.97 -2.46
CA ALA A 462 -39.52 -15.62 -3.68
C ALA A 462 -39.18 -14.84 -4.97
N SER A 463 -38.96 -13.52 -4.87
CA SER A 463 -38.55 -12.66 -5.98
C SER A 463 -37.03 -12.63 -6.24
N TYR A 464 -36.22 -13.19 -5.34
CA TYR A 464 -34.76 -13.09 -5.39
C TYR A 464 -34.14 -13.63 -6.69
N PRO A 465 -34.55 -14.79 -7.25
CA PRO A 465 -33.99 -15.27 -8.50
C PRO A 465 -34.13 -14.28 -9.66
N PHE A 466 -35.24 -13.54 -9.73
CA PHE A 466 -35.50 -12.56 -10.78
C PHE A 466 -34.65 -11.30 -10.61
N ILE A 467 -34.50 -10.84 -9.37
CA ILE A 467 -33.66 -9.68 -9.04
C ILE A 467 -32.18 -10.02 -9.27
N SER A 468 -31.73 -11.18 -8.80
CA SER A 468 -30.34 -11.66 -8.97
C SER A 468 -29.99 -11.81 -10.45
N LYS A 469 -30.86 -12.40 -11.27
CA LYS A 469 -30.67 -12.45 -12.73
C LYS A 469 -30.48 -11.06 -13.32
N THR A 470 -31.35 -10.11 -12.99
CA THR A 470 -31.30 -8.74 -13.51
C THR A 470 -29.97 -8.05 -13.16
N LEU A 471 -29.51 -8.21 -11.92
CA LEU A 471 -28.23 -7.68 -11.46
C LEU A 471 -27.02 -8.35 -12.14
N ARG A 472 -27.06 -9.67 -12.32
CA ARG A 472 -26.00 -10.43 -13.02
C ARG A 472 -25.91 -10.07 -14.50
N ASP A 473 -27.05 -9.87 -15.15
CA ASP A 473 -27.14 -9.45 -16.55
C ASP A 473 -26.61 -8.01 -16.73
N ALA A 474 -26.88 -7.10 -15.78
CA ALA A 474 -26.39 -5.73 -15.81
C ALA A 474 -24.85 -5.62 -15.71
N GLY A 475 -24.18 -6.63 -15.14
CA GLY A 475 -22.72 -6.68 -15.03
C GLY A 475 -21.99 -7.20 -16.27
N ARG A 476 -22.69 -7.63 -17.34
CA ARG A 476 -22.06 -8.15 -18.57
C ARG A 476 -21.81 -7.02 -19.58
N THR A 477 -20.56 -6.92 -20.06
CA THR A 477 -20.13 -5.91 -21.07
C THR A 477 -20.50 -6.27 -22.51
N SER A 478 -20.99 -7.48 -22.77
CA SER A 478 -21.49 -7.91 -24.08
C SER A 478 -23.01 -7.90 -24.08
N ILE A 479 -23.65 -7.09 -24.92
CA ILE A 479 -25.10 -7.02 -25.09
C ILE A 479 -25.59 -8.29 -25.82
N PRO A 480 -26.33 -9.22 -25.19
CA PRO A 480 -27.15 -10.16 -25.93
C PRO A 480 -28.44 -9.44 -26.32
N SER A 481 -28.99 -9.72 -27.50
CA SER A 481 -30.26 -9.14 -27.96
C SER A 481 -31.35 -9.30 -26.90
N THR A 482 -31.82 -8.20 -26.32
CA THR A 482 -32.87 -8.20 -25.32
C THR A 482 -34.22 -8.52 -25.99
N SER A 483 -34.69 -9.75 -25.86
CA SER A 483 -36.13 -10.01 -25.87
C SER A 483 -36.68 -9.56 -24.53
N HIS A 484 -37.62 -8.60 -24.52
CA HIS A 484 -38.41 -8.27 -23.33
C HIS A 484 -39.07 -9.56 -22.82
N CYS A 485 -38.52 -10.13 -21.76
CA CYS A 485 -38.98 -11.40 -21.21
C CYS A 485 -39.97 -11.11 -20.08
N CYS A 486 -41.25 -11.22 -20.37
CA CYS A 486 -42.31 -11.18 -19.36
C CYS A 486 -42.16 -12.39 -18.42
N THR A 487 -42.62 -12.27 -17.18
CA THR A 487 -42.55 -13.32 -16.12
C THR A 487 -43.04 -14.70 -16.60
N ALA A 488 -43.96 -14.74 -17.58
CA ALA A 488 -44.49 -15.95 -18.19
C ALA A 488 -43.52 -16.71 -19.13
N GLN A 489 -42.51 -16.05 -19.71
CA GLN A 489 -41.53 -16.69 -20.61
C GLN A 489 -40.37 -17.36 -19.84
N LEU A 490 -40.07 -16.90 -18.62
CA LEU A 490 -39.04 -17.47 -17.75
C LEU A 490 -39.37 -18.87 -17.22
N GLN A 491 -40.66 -19.19 -17.02
CA GLN A 491 -41.08 -20.55 -16.66
C GLN A 491 -40.84 -21.59 -17.77
N LYS A 492 -40.66 -21.15 -19.03
CA LYS A 492 -40.39 -22.05 -20.17
C LYS A 492 -38.91 -22.20 -20.52
N ASN A 493 -38.10 -21.16 -20.30
CA ASN A 493 -36.70 -21.10 -20.78
C ASN A 493 -35.65 -21.03 -19.66
N GLY A 494 -36.05 -20.98 -18.38
CA GLY A 494 -35.15 -20.80 -17.26
C GLY A 494 -34.58 -19.38 -17.15
N THR A 495 -33.86 -19.12 -16.07
CA THR A 495 -33.19 -17.85 -15.76
C THR A 495 -31.86 -17.67 -16.51
N GLY A 496 -31.35 -18.72 -17.14
CA GLY A 496 -30.00 -18.76 -17.73
C GLY A 496 -28.87 -18.98 -16.72
N TYR A 497 -29.21 -19.22 -15.45
CA TYR A 497 -28.29 -19.53 -14.36
C TYR A 497 -28.81 -20.74 -13.59
N ASP A 498 -28.03 -21.82 -13.55
CA ASP A 498 -28.46 -23.09 -12.97
C ASP A 498 -28.85 -22.94 -11.49
N ASP A 499 -28.07 -22.18 -10.72
CA ASP A 499 -28.33 -21.91 -9.31
C ASP A 499 -29.64 -21.16 -9.06
N LEU A 500 -30.03 -20.25 -9.96
CA LEU A 500 -31.28 -19.51 -9.87
C LEU A 500 -32.48 -20.35 -10.35
N ASN A 501 -32.25 -21.28 -11.28
CA ASN A 501 -33.26 -22.26 -11.71
C ASN A 501 -33.56 -23.25 -10.58
N ASP A 502 -32.53 -23.74 -9.92
CA ASP A 502 -32.64 -24.64 -8.77
C ASP A 502 -33.42 -23.96 -7.64
N LEU A 503 -33.12 -22.69 -7.36
CA LEU A 503 -33.82 -21.92 -6.33
C LEU A 503 -35.29 -21.60 -6.69
N LEU A 504 -35.64 -21.53 -7.99
CA LEU A 504 -37.02 -21.42 -8.44
C LEU A 504 -37.79 -22.74 -8.34
N ALA A 505 -37.12 -23.86 -8.64
CA ALA A 505 -37.71 -25.19 -8.54
C ALA A 505 -37.90 -25.62 -7.07
N GLU A 506 -36.93 -25.31 -6.22
CA GLU A 506 -36.91 -25.62 -4.79
C GLU A 506 -36.64 -24.35 -3.96
N PRO A 507 -37.70 -23.58 -3.62
CA PRO A 507 -37.54 -22.38 -2.81
C PRO A 507 -36.95 -22.69 -1.43
N ALA A 508 -35.83 -22.04 -1.11
CA ALA A 508 -35.09 -22.18 0.13
C ALA A 508 -35.02 -20.85 0.90
N ASP A 509 -34.79 -20.95 2.22
CA ASP A 509 -34.46 -19.77 3.03
C ASP A 509 -33.09 -19.25 2.56
N LEU A 510 -32.96 -17.92 2.50
CA LEU A 510 -31.74 -17.28 2.00
C LEU A 510 -31.05 -16.53 3.14
N GLU A 511 -29.76 -16.77 3.31
CA GLU A 511 -28.89 -15.98 4.17
C GLU A 511 -28.25 -14.87 3.35
N PHE A 512 -28.51 -13.63 3.72
CA PHE A 512 -27.83 -12.47 3.17
C PHE A 512 -26.73 -12.04 4.13
N THR A 513 -25.54 -11.80 3.57
CA THR A 513 -24.47 -11.10 4.27
C THR A 513 -24.62 -9.63 3.93
N ILE A 514 -24.89 -8.80 4.95
CA ILE A 514 -25.02 -7.34 4.78
C ILE A 514 -23.71 -6.69 5.22
N ASP A 515 -23.06 -6.02 4.27
CA ASP A 515 -21.80 -5.31 4.48
C ASP A 515 -22.07 -3.86 4.91
N LEU A 516 -21.68 -3.48 6.13
CA LEU A 516 -21.75 -2.09 6.59
C LEU A 516 -20.59 -1.28 6.00
N LEU A 517 -20.84 -0.55 4.92
CA LEU A 517 -19.80 0.20 4.19
C LEU A 517 -19.36 1.49 4.88
N LYS A 518 -20.31 2.21 5.50
CA LYS A 518 -20.06 3.52 6.12
C LYS A 518 -21.11 3.80 7.19
N ILE A 519 -20.70 4.44 8.29
CA ILE A 519 -21.61 5.03 9.28
C ILE A 519 -21.57 6.54 9.08
N GLU A 520 -22.70 7.12 8.74
CA GLU A 520 -22.85 8.57 8.53
C GLU A 520 -23.52 9.21 9.75
N VAL A 521 -23.11 10.44 10.06
CA VAL A 521 -23.68 11.21 11.18
C VAL A 521 -25.11 11.57 10.83
N PRO A 522 -26.08 11.53 11.76
CA PRO A 522 -27.45 11.97 11.50
C PRO A 522 -27.48 13.36 10.87
N GLY A 523 -28.08 13.48 9.69
CA GLY A 523 -28.16 14.73 8.91
C GLY A 523 -27.05 14.94 7.87
N SER A 524 -26.03 14.07 7.80
CA SER A 524 -24.99 14.08 6.75
C SER A 524 -25.26 13.11 5.59
N PHE A 525 -26.39 12.40 5.63
CA PHE A 525 -26.81 11.46 4.61
C PHE A 525 -27.29 12.22 3.38
N GLU A 526 -26.48 12.21 2.33
CA GLU A 526 -26.90 12.58 0.98
C GLU A 526 -27.52 11.35 0.33
N LYS A 527 -28.82 11.41 0.05
CA LYS A 527 -29.51 10.34 -0.67
C LYS A 527 -28.82 10.09 -2.00
N GLU A 528 -28.55 8.82 -2.29
CA GLU A 528 -28.08 8.41 -3.61
C GLU A 528 -29.09 8.84 -4.68
N THR A 529 -28.58 9.16 -5.86
CA THR A 529 -29.34 9.77 -6.96
C THR A 529 -30.64 9.03 -7.33
N TRP A 530 -30.69 7.70 -7.18
CA TRP A 530 -31.88 6.89 -7.46
C TRP A 530 -32.90 6.86 -6.31
N LEU A 531 -32.51 7.29 -5.11
CA LEU A 531 -33.38 7.42 -3.94
C LEU A 531 -34.07 8.79 -3.86
N LEU A 532 -33.66 9.75 -4.70
CA LEU A 532 -34.27 11.07 -4.79
C LEU A 532 -35.64 10.99 -5.47
N ASP A 533 -36.66 11.57 -4.84
CA ASP A 533 -37.96 11.77 -5.48
C ASP A 533 -37.93 12.90 -6.52
N GLU A 534 -39.03 13.11 -7.25
CA GLU A 534 -39.09 14.12 -8.32
C GLU A 534 -38.90 15.56 -7.83
N ASN A 535 -39.43 15.88 -6.65
CA ASN A 535 -39.29 17.21 -6.07
C ASN A 535 -37.86 17.45 -5.58
N GLU A 536 -37.26 16.43 -4.96
CA GLU A 536 -35.85 16.45 -4.55
C GLU A 536 -34.94 16.65 -5.76
N LYS A 537 -35.12 15.87 -6.83
CA LYS A 537 -34.39 16.06 -8.10
C LYS A 537 -34.55 17.46 -8.68
N ARG A 538 -35.77 18.00 -8.67
CA ARG A 538 -36.07 19.35 -9.17
C ARG A 538 -35.33 20.43 -8.39
N ASN A 539 -35.23 20.27 -7.07
CA ASN A 539 -34.53 21.21 -6.18
C ASN A 539 -33.01 21.12 -6.30
N THR A 540 -32.45 19.96 -6.65
CA THR A 540 -31.01 19.75 -6.81
C THR A 540 -30.47 20.29 -8.15
N ILE A 541 -31.30 20.43 -9.19
CA ILE A 541 -30.85 20.91 -10.52
C ILE A 541 -30.16 22.30 -10.46
N PRO A 542 -30.73 23.32 -9.79
CA PRO A 542 -30.05 24.61 -9.61
C PRO A 542 -28.72 24.51 -8.87
N GLU A 543 -28.64 23.68 -7.82
CA GLU A 543 -27.44 23.50 -7.01
C GLU A 543 -26.31 22.87 -7.83
N LEU A 544 -26.61 21.83 -8.61
CA LEU A 544 -25.66 21.19 -9.50
C LEU A 544 -25.16 22.14 -10.59
N LYS A 545 -26.05 22.98 -11.12
CA LYS A 545 -25.67 24.01 -12.10
C LYS A 545 -24.67 24.99 -11.50
N GLU A 546 -24.91 25.50 -10.30
CA GLU A 546 -24.00 26.45 -9.65
C GLU A 546 -22.68 25.79 -9.24
N ALA A 547 -22.71 24.56 -8.71
CA ALA A 547 -21.50 23.79 -8.44
C ALA A 547 -20.67 23.56 -9.71
N GLY A 548 -21.33 23.24 -10.83
CA GLY A 548 -20.67 23.14 -12.14
C GLY A 548 -20.03 24.46 -12.57
N ASN A 549 -20.72 25.60 -12.37
CA ASN A 549 -20.19 26.93 -12.68
C ASN A 549 -18.95 27.24 -11.83
N GLU A 550 -18.96 26.90 -10.55
CA GLU A 550 -17.84 27.11 -9.65
C GLU A 550 -16.60 26.31 -10.09
N PHE A 551 -16.77 25.02 -10.39
CA PHE A 551 -15.68 24.19 -10.93
C PHE A 551 -15.15 24.74 -12.27
N TYR A 552 -16.05 25.21 -13.13
CA TYR A 552 -15.66 25.81 -14.41
C TYR A 552 -14.79 27.06 -14.20
N HIS A 553 -15.15 27.93 -13.25
CA HIS A 553 -14.35 29.12 -12.91
C HIS A 553 -13.00 28.79 -12.26
N GLN A 554 -12.89 27.64 -11.57
CA GLN A 554 -11.62 27.13 -11.03
C GLN A 554 -10.74 26.44 -12.09
N GLY A 555 -11.18 26.32 -13.34
CA GLY A 555 -10.46 25.60 -14.41
C GLY A 555 -10.59 24.06 -14.33
N LYS A 556 -11.47 23.55 -13.46
CA LYS A 556 -11.76 22.13 -13.25
C LYS A 556 -12.88 21.67 -14.20
N TYR A 557 -12.56 21.58 -15.48
CA TYR A 557 -13.57 21.39 -16.53
C TYR A 557 -14.26 20.01 -16.51
N LYS A 558 -13.57 18.97 -16.03
CA LYS A 558 -14.12 17.60 -15.97
C LYS A 558 -15.15 17.47 -14.85
N GLU A 559 -14.85 18.04 -13.69
CA GLU A 559 -15.75 18.10 -12.54
C GLU A 559 -16.97 18.97 -12.85
N ALA A 560 -16.79 20.08 -13.57
CA ALA A 560 -17.89 20.90 -14.07
C ALA A 560 -18.80 20.11 -15.03
N GLU A 561 -18.20 19.38 -15.98
CA GLU A 561 -18.91 18.50 -16.91
C GLU A 561 -19.77 17.46 -16.19
N GLU A 562 -19.22 16.76 -15.19
CA GLU A 562 -19.96 15.76 -14.39
C GLU A 562 -21.20 16.36 -13.71
N LYS A 563 -21.08 17.57 -13.13
CA LYS A 563 -22.22 18.26 -12.49
C LYS A 563 -23.28 18.67 -13.51
N TYR A 564 -22.90 19.19 -14.68
CA TYR A 564 -23.86 19.56 -15.72
C TYR A 564 -24.57 18.34 -16.32
N MET A 565 -23.85 17.23 -16.56
CA MET A 565 -24.45 15.99 -17.05
C MET A 565 -25.44 15.41 -16.04
N LEU A 566 -25.12 15.42 -14.75
CA LEU A 566 -26.03 14.96 -13.70
C LEU A 566 -27.31 15.81 -13.63
N ALA A 567 -27.17 17.14 -13.69
CA ALA A 567 -28.31 18.06 -13.71
C ALA A 567 -29.21 17.83 -14.94
N LEU A 568 -28.61 17.63 -16.12
CA LEU A 568 -29.34 17.30 -17.34
C LEU A 568 -30.07 15.96 -17.23
N GLY A 569 -29.43 14.94 -16.66
CA GLY A 569 -30.04 13.63 -16.43
C GLY A 569 -31.30 13.71 -15.55
N PHE A 570 -31.28 14.52 -14.48
CA PHE A 570 -32.47 14.75 -13.65
C PHE A 570 -33.56 15.47 -14.42
N LEU A 571 -33.17 16.51 -15.15
CA LEU A 571 -34.09 17.31 -15.92
C LEU A 571 -34.81 16.48 -17.00
N GLU A 572 -34.06 15.68 -17.75
CA GLU A 572 -34.60 14.81 -18.79
C GLU A 572 -35.52 13.73 -18.23
N GLN A 573 -35.17 13.10 -17.10
CA GLN A 573 -36.04 12.13 -16.42
C GLN A 573 -37.39 12.73 -16.01
N ILE A 574 -37.41 13.96 -15.51
CA ILE A 574 -38.64 14.68 -15.17
C ILE A 574 -39.42 15.00 -16.46
N MET A 575 -38.74 15.53 -17.48
CA MET A 575 -39.37 15.91 -18.74
C MET A 575 -39.96 14.72 -19.52
N MET A 576 -39.41 13.51 -19.39
CA MET A 576 -39.95 12.29 -20.02
C MET A 576 -41.36 11.91 -19.55
N LYS A 577 -41.78 12.40 -18.37
CA LYS A 577 -43.11 12.14 -17.81
C LYS A 577 -44.14 13.22 -18.17
N LEU A 578 -43.69 14.33 -18.72
CA LEU A 578 -44.52 15.45 -19.14
C LEU A 578 -44.80 15.38 -20.63
N LYS A 579 -45.96 15.87 -21.07
CA LYS A 579 -46.21 15.98 -22.51
C LYS A 579 -45.39 17.13 -23.08
N PRO A 580 -44.72 16.94 -24.24
CA PRO A 580 -44.00 18.02 -24.90
C PRO A 580 -44.90 19.24 -25.15
N ARG A 581 -44.35 20.45 -24.97
CA ARG A 581 -45.03 21.75 -25.16
C ARG A 581 -46.17 22.07 -24.19
N GLU A 582 -46.34 21.30 -23.11
CA GLU A 582 -47.12 21.76 -21.97
C GLU A 582 -46.34 22.81 -21.17
N LYS A 583 -47.05 23.68 -20.46
CA LYS A 583 -46.46 24.83 -19.73
C LYS A 583 -45.29 24.41 -18.84
N GLU A 584 -45.43 23.31 -18.10
CA GLU A 584 -44.38 22.81 -17.21
C GLU A 584 -43.19 22.21 -17.97
N TRP A 585 -43.43 21.57 -19.12
CA TRP A 585 -42.37 21.08 -20.00
C TRP A 585 -41.56 22.25 -20.58
N ASP A 586 -42.22 23.31 -21.05
CA ASP A 586 -41.56 24.51 -21.58
C ASP A 586 -40.76 25.26 -20.50
N GLU A 587 -41.25 25.28 -19.25
CA GLU A 587 -40.53 25.84 -18.11
C GLU A 587 -39.23 25.07 -17.80
N LEU A 588 -39.26 23.73 -17.86
CA LEU A 588 -38.07 22.89 -17.68
C LEU A 588 -37.11 22.97 -18.88
N ASN A 589 -37.64 23.06 -20.11
CA ASN A 589 -36.79 23.19 -21.31
C ASN A 589 -35.99 24.52 -21.30
N LYS A 590 -36.54 25.59 -20.72
CA LYS A 590 -35.80 26.84 -20.49
C LYS A 590 -34.60 26.66 -19.55
N ILE A 591 -34.67 25.73 -18.59
CA ILE A 591 -33.56 25.39 -17.68
C ILE A 591 -32.53 24.49 -18.39
N LYS A 592 -32.97 23.67 -19.35
CA LYS A 592 -32.11 22.79 -20.16
C LYS A 592 -31.07 23.56 -20.98
N THR A 593 -31.51 24.65 -21.60
CA THR A 593 -30.68 25.47 -22.50
C THR A 593 -29.35 25.95 -21.87
N PRO A 594 -29.32 26.62 -20.70
CA PRO A 594 -28.07 27.06 -20.08
C PRO A 594 -27.16 25.89 -19.65
N LEU A 595 -27.72 24.76 -19.23
CA LEU A 595 -26.94 23.56 -18.87
C LEU A 595 -26.24 22.96 -20.11
N LEU A 596 -26.98 22.77 -21.21
CA LEU A 596 -26.41 22.29 -22.48
C LEU A 596 -25.37 23.25 -23.03
N LEU A 597 -25.59 24.56 -22.92
CA LEU A 597 -24.60 25.57 -23.31
C LEU A 597 -23.31 25.42 -22.48
N ASN A 598 -23.40 25.29 -21.17
CA ASN A 598 -22.22 25.15 -20.32
C ASN A 598 -21.49 23.82 -20.58
N LEU A 599 -22.23 22.73 -20.74
CA LEU A 599 -21.67 21.43 -21.10
C LEU A 599 -20.96 21.47 -22.47
N ALA A 600 -21.58 22.07 -23.48
CA ALA A 600 -20.98 22.26 -24.80
C ALA A 600 -19.68 23.08 -24.73
N GLN A 601 -19.57 24.02 -23.79
CA GLN A 601 -18.32 24.76 -23.56
C GLN A 601 -17.23 23.87 -22.98
N CYS A 602 -17.54 23.05 -21.96
CA CYS A 602 -16.59 22.07 -21.40
C CYS A 602 -16.11 21.09 -22.48
N LYS A 603 -17.04 20.52 -23.26
CA LYS A 603 -16.73 19.60 -24.36
C LYS A 603 -15.89 20.24 -25.46
N LEU A 604 -16.12 21.53 -25.76
CA LEU A 604 -15.31 22.27 -26.73
C LEU A 604 -13.87 22.45 -26.25
N ILE A 605 -13.64 22.65 -24.94
CA ILE A 605 -12.30 22.71 -24.32
C ILE A 605 -11.64 21.33 -24.37
N ALA A 606 -12.40 20.27 -24.08
CA ALA A 606 -11.96 18.88 -24.15
C ALA A 606 -11.75 18.35 -25.58
N LYS A 607 -12.08 19.15 -26.61
CA LYS A 607 -12.02 18.79 -28.04
C LYS A 607 -12.94 17.64 -28.45
N ASP A 608 -14.02 17.42 -27.70
CA ASP A 608 -15.07 16.46 -28.04
C ASP A 608 -16.13 17.11 -28.94
N TYR A 609 -15.73 17.36 -30.19
CA TYR A 609 -16.49 18.22 -31.10
C TYR A 609 -17.85 17.63 -31.53
N TYR A 610 -17.99 16.30 -31.58
CA TYR A 610 -19.26 15.67 -31.96
C TYR A 610 -20.35 15.91 -30.91
N GLN A 611 -20.03 15.79 -29.63
CA GLN A 611 -20.97 16.10 -28.55
C GLN A 611 -21.33 17.59 -28.52
N VAL A 612 -20.37 18.49 -28.82
CA VAL A 612 -20.67 19.92 -28.97
C VAL A 612 -21.70 20.17 -30.07
N ILE A 613 -21.54 19.52 -31.22
CA ILE A 613 -22.46 19.65 -32.36
C ILE A 613 -23.84 19.14 -31.98
N GLU A 614 -23.94 17.98 -31.33
CA GLU A 614 -25.20 17.38 -30.90
C GLU A 614 -25.96 18.30 -29.93
N HIS A 615 -25.31 18.73 -28.84
CA HIS A 615 -25.93 19.59 -27.83
C HIS A 615 -26.34 20.95 -28.40
N CYS A 616 -25.49 21.58 -29.22
CA CYS A 616 -25.83 22.86 -29.82
C CYS A 616 -26.93 22.74 -30.87
N THR A 617 -27.01 21.61 -31.60
CA THR A 617 -28.11 21.36 -32.54
C THR A 617 -29.43 21.21 -31.81
N SER A 618 -29.47 20.45 -30.71
CA SER A 618 -30.68 20.34 -29.89
C SER A 618 -31.16 21.69 -29.35
N ILE A 619 -30.24 22.61 -29.00
CA ILE A 619 -30.62 23.98 -28.61
C ILE A 619 -31.20 24.75 -29.80
N LEU A 620 -30.56 24.65 -30.98
CA LEU A 620 -30.94 25.40 -32.17
C LEU A 620 -32.23 24.90 -32.83
N ASP A 621 -32.61 23.64 -32.60
CA ASP A 621 -33.90 23.09 -33.03
C ASP A 621 -35.06 23.79 -32.30
N ASP A 622 -34.85 24.25 -31.06
CA ASP A 622 -35.83 24.99 -30.26
C ASP A 622 -35.66 26.53 -30.34
N ASP A 623 -34.43 27.02 -30.36
CA ASP A 623 -34.07 28.45 -30.47
C ASP A 623 -33.03 28.66 -31.59
N PRO A 624 -33.47 28.77 -32.86
CA PRO A 624 -32.57 28.91 -34.01
C PRO A 624 -31.67 30.15 -33.96
N ASN A 625 -32.01 31.14 -33.12
CA ASN A 625 -31.28 32.40 -33.00
C ASN A 625 -30.31 32.42 -31.80
N ASN A 626 -30.05 31.27 -31.17
CA ASN A 626 -29.16 31.20 -30.03
C ASN A 626 -27.70 31.46 -30.42
N VAL A 627 -27.24 32.71 -30.21
CA VAL A 627 -25.89 33.18 -30.58
C VAL A 627 -24.78 32.30 -29.99
N LYS A 628 -24.92 31.83 -28.75
CA LYS A 628 -23.88 31.00 -28.09
C LYS A 628 -23.81 29.59 -28.70
N ALA A 629 -24.96 28.99 -29.02
CA ALA A 629 -25.00 27.68 -29.66
C ALA A 629 -24.46 27.74 -31.10
N LEU A 630 -24.86 28.75 -31.89
CA LEU A 630 -24.33 28.99 -33.24
C LEU A 630 -22.80 29.14 -33.22
N PHE A 631 -22.25 29.92 -32.27
CA PHE A 631 -20.81 30.12 -32.16
C PHE A 631 -20.06 28.81 -31.84
N ARG A 632 -20.54 28.06 -30.85
CA ARG A 632 -19.89 26.82 -30.39
C ARG A 632 -20.01 25.71 -31.43
N ARG A 633 -21.18 25.55 -32.06
CA ARG A 633 -21.39 24.60 -33.16
C ARG A 633 -20.54 24.94 -34.37
N GLY A 634 -20.46 26.22 -34.74
CA GLY A 634 -19.58 26.70 -35.80
C GLY A 634 -18.11 26.33 -35.55
N LYS A 635 -17.59 26.57 -34.33
CA LYS A 635 -16.21 26.17 -33.97
C LYS A 635 -16.00 24.66 -33.99
N ALA A 636 -16.97 23.88 -33.54
CA ALA A 636 -16.89 22.43 -33.57
C ALA A 636 -16.92 21.87 -35.00
N ASN A 637 -17.80 22.40 -35.86
CA ASN A 637 -17.90 22.05 -37.28
C ASN A 637 -16.60 22.32 -38.05
N ILE A 638 -15.89 23.41 -37.76
CA ILE A 638 -14.55 23.68 -38.32
C ILE A 638 -13.59 22.54 -37.96
N SER A 639 -13.56 22.14 -36.69
CA SER A 639 -12.64 21.11 -36.18
C SER A 639 -12.90 19.71 -36.76
N VAL A 640 -14.14 19.40 -37.14
CA VAL A 640 -14.53 18.13 -37.79
C VAL A 640 -14.65 18.23 -39.31
N TRP A 641 -14.11 19.29 -39.91
CA TRP A 641 -14.11 19.52 -41.36
C TRP A 641 -15.48 19.67 -42.05
N LYS A 642 -16.52 20.02 -41.29
CA LYS A 642 -17.86 20.41 -41.78
C LYS A 642 -17.90 21.90 -42.13
N MET A 643 -17.14 22.26 -43.18
CA MET A 643 -16.83 23.66 -43.49
C MET A 643 -18.04 24.47 -44.01
N ASN A 644 -19.00 23.83 -44.66
CA ASN A 644 -20.19 24.51 -45.17
C ASN A 644 -21.14 24.86 -44.03
N GLU A 645 -21.39 23.89 -43.16
CA GLU A 645 -22.23 24.02 -41.97
C GLU A 645 -21.63 25.05 -41.00
N ALA A 646 -20.30 25.06 -40.82
CA ALA A 646 -19.62 26.08 -40.05
C ALA A 646 -19.81 27.50 -40.63
N ARG A 647 -19.76 27.65 -41.97
CA ARG A 647 -19.98 28.94 -42.63
C ARG A 647 -21.41 29.43 -42.47
N GLU A 648 -22.39 28.53 -42.55
CA GLU A 648 -23.80 28.85 -42.35
C GLU A 648 -24.04 29.35 -40.92
N ASP A 649 -23.60 28.60 -39.90
CA ASP A 649 -23.72 28.96 -38.49
C ASP A 649 -23.07 30.34 -38.20
N LEU A 650 -21.86 30.58 -38.72
CA LEU A 650 -21.11 31.82 -38.49
C LEU A 650 -21.71 33.03 -39.22
N LYS A 651 -22.23 32.84 -40.43
CA LYS A 651 -22.94 33.92 -41.16
C LYS A 651 -24.23 34.29 -40.46
N HIS A 652 -25.02 33.30 -40.05
CA HIS A 652 -26.25 33.52 -39.28
C HIS A 652 -25.93 34.26 -37.98
N LEU A 653 -24.92 33.81 -37.25
CA LEU A 653 -24.45 34.51 -36.05
C LEU A 653 -24.10 35.98 -36.30
N SER A 654 -23.39 36.27 -37.39
CA SER A 654 -23.00 37.66 -37.74
C SER A 654 -24.19 38.56 -38.04
N THR A 655 -25.33 38.01 -38.45
CA THR A 655 -26.57 38.80 -38.65
C THR A 655 -27.28 39.09 -37.34
N LEU A 656 -27.13 38.23 -36.33
CA LEU A 656 -27.80 38.33 -35.04
C LEU A 656 -27.02 39.19 -34.04
N ASP A 657 -25.69 39.07 -34.02
CA ASP A 657 -24.82 39.81 -33.10
C ASP A 657 -23.64 40.45 -33.85
N PRO A 658 -23.78 41.71 -34.28
CA PRO A 658 -22.71 42.44 -34.97
C PRO A 658 -21.44 42.62 -34.12
N SER A 659 -21.50 42.53 -32.79
CA SER A 659 -20.32 42.68 -31.92
C SER A 659 -19.33 41.53 -32.09
N MET A 660 -19.82 40.36 -32.52
CA MET A 660 -19.03 39.15 -32.74
C MET A 660 -18.36 39.10 -34.13
N GLN A 661 -18.57 40.11 -34.98
CA GLN A 661 -18.14 40.11 -36.38
C GLN A 661 -16.62 39.94 -36.54
N VAL A 662 -15.81 40.50 -35.65
CA VAL A 662 -14.34 40.32 -35.65
C VAL A 662 -13.97 38.84 -35.44
N SER A 663 -14.57 38.20 -34.44
CA SER A 663 -14.36 36.78 -34.12
C SER A 663 -14.85 35.86 -35.24
N VAL A 664 -16.00 36.18 -35.84
CA VAL A 664 -16.56 35.47 -36.99
C VAL A 664 -15.65 35.56 -38.21
N ASN A 665 -15.20 36.76 -38.56
CA ASN A 665 -14.31 36.98 -39.71
C ASN A 665 -13.00 36.20 -39.57
N ARG A 666 -12.46 36.11 -38.35
CA ARG A 666 -11.27 35.30 -38.07
C ARG A 666 -11.51 33.82 -38.34
N LEU A 667 -12.62 33.25 -37.88
CA LEU A 667 -12.97 31.85 -38.12
C LEU A 667 -13.26 31.57 -39.60
N LEU A 668 -13.94 32.50 -40.30
CA LEU A 668 -14.16 32.41 -41.75
C LEU A 668 -12.85 32.44 -42.54
N CYS A 669 -11.88 33.24 -42.12
CA CYS A 669 -10.54 33.26 -42.71
C CYS A 669 -9.83 31.91 -42.54
N GLN A 670 -9.90 31.31 -41.34
CA GLN A 670 -9.35 29.97 -41.08
C GLN A 670 -9.96 28.90 -41.99
N ILE A 671 -11.28 28.94 -42.21
CA ILE A 671 -11.96 28.03 -43.13
C ILE A 671 -11.43 28.21 -44.56
N ASN A 672 -11.29 29.45 -45.03
CA ASN A 672 -10.82 29.74 -46.39
C ASN A 672 -9.37 29.30 -46.61
N GLU A 673 -8.49 29.53 -45.64
CA GLU A 673 -7.10 29.07 -45.68
C GLU A 673 -7.01 27.55 -45.72
N ALA A 674 -7.76 26.85 -44.84
CA ALA A 674 -7.78 25.39 -44.79
C ALA A 674 -8.28 24.76 -46.09
N LEU A 675 -9.31 25.35 -46.72
CA LEU A 675 -9.81 24.90 -48.02
C LEU A 675 -8.80 25.14 -49.14
N LYS A 676 -8.13 26.29 -49.16
CA LYS A 676 -7.09 26.58 -50.17
C LYS A 676 -5.94 25.58 -50.09
N ILE A 677 -5.48 25.26 -48.88
CA ILE A 677 -4.43 24.25 -48.66
C ILE A 677 -4.90 22.88 -49.17
N LYS A 678 -6.12 22.47 -48.84
CA LYS A 678 -6.69 21.20 -49.30
C LYS A 678 -6.85 21.14 -50.83
N ASP A 679 -7.33 22.21 -51.46
CA ASP A 679 -7.44 22.30 -52.92
C ASP A 679 -6.07 22.20 -53.61
N ASP A 680 -5.04 22.81 -53.03
CA ASP A 680 -3.66 22.71 -53.52
C ASP A 680 -3.09 21.29 -53.32
N GLU A 681 -3.37 20.63 -52.19
CA GLU A 681 -3.02 19.22 -51.93
C GLU A 681 -3.73 18.26 -52.90
N ASP A 682 -5.03 18.43 -53.11
CA ASP A 682 -5.83 17.60 -54.01
C ASP A 682 -5.37 17.82 -55.47
N ARG A 683 -5.06 19.06 -55.85
CA ARG A 683 -4.45 19.38 -57.16
C ARG A 683 -3.08 18.72 -57.33
N GLN A 684 -2.25 18.65 -56.28
CA GLN A 684 -0.98 17.92 -56.32
C GLN A 684 -1.18 16.40 -56.41
N LYS A 685 -2.14 15.82 -55.68
CA LYS A 685 -2.48 14.38 -55.74
C LYS A 685 -3.05 13.94 -57.09
N LEU A 686 -3.75 14.85 -57.78
CA LEU A 686 -4.30 14.62 -59.12
C LEU A 686 -3.29 14.89 -60.24
N ARG A 687 -2.13 15.47 -59.93
CA ARG A 687 -1.06 15.76 -60.90
C ARG A 687 -0.42 14.44 -61.37
N GLY A 688 -0.81 13.99 -62.56
CA GLY A 688 -0.33 12.74 -63.17
C GLY A 688 -1.31 11.56 -63.16
N LYS A 689 -2.57 11.76 -62.71
CA LYS A 689 -3.61 10.71 -62.68
C LYS A 689 -4.84 10.96 -63.57
N LEU A 690 -4.77 11.93 -64.48
CA LEU A 690 -5.78 12.13 -65.53
C LEU A 690 -5.30 11.45 -66.82
N PHE A 691 -5.91 10.32 -67.16
CA PHE A 691 -6.10 9.84 -68.54
C PHE A 691 -7.57 10.04 -68.90
#